data_AF-A0A096M6M1-F1
#
_entry.id   AF-A0A096M6M1-F1
#
_cell.length_a   1.000
_cell.length_b   1.000
_cell.length_c   1.000
_cell.angle_alpha   90.00
_cell.angle_beta   90.00
_cell.angle_gamma   90.00
#
_symmetry.space_group_name_H-M   'P 1'
#
loop_
_entity.id
_entity.type
_entity.pdbx_description
1 polymer ?
#
loop_
_entity_poly.entity_id
_entity_poly.type
_entity_poly.pdbx_seq_one_letter_code
_entity_poly.pdbx_strand_id
1 'polypeptide(L)'
;GRLIQVGTGEGKSCIVAMFAAFRALRGEKVDIMSSSSVLAERDMREWKKFYDVLKISVDCNINKQDEDSKKCYESQVVYGTVDEFAGDWLRHHFHRKDIFGQRTFQCAIVDEVDSLMLDKGHHVVYLSSDTPALQHLNPLLALIWATANQYSKVESGHNIEQKYPFHQVVLEQIKQEGLDELTVLQIAEETGLLTNGTVEEIQRKPSLLDEKIANVPADKMVEFFRMVETRFPSCQFALHSINTDGSVEELNKRPPRESGQRRVSLLLNGGFCQYMYFDKNSVLKAVEEDVRRFLHFTPCELNKSDGSCYIPGFLSDLVDSKLKLWIENAFCAQSMEKDHEYILESHGVVPVDYSCTGVVQNFMTWSDGLQQFLEMKHMFKLSDMTTITNYMSNVGLLQKYKNQIYGLSGTLGQQAEIETMRKIYEGIETCQIPSFKRRKLFEVQGVIMKDERRWIEKICEVVVEQSQFTTFAGKRAVLVVCETIKLANTIDQALKEKVKNKMLYINNNRDNSVIFAKKLGSGDVIIATNLAGRGTDLQISDSVKKAGGLFVVQTFLPKNARVEAQAFGRAARQGSPGSAQLIVCSSHLSKPLQLLILTNMMVVKEIRDSSVAEQLSSYVESDLPKIKKKEELFYQYLETLDLLYKSNNKPSESDVSALNEFWGMWLLTKLNMEQPITELLGNAMQKLIQKESPFSNFHYYTAYGSELKEKKKLSESISMFTRAINQDPCWAAVAYYNRAFASLTSQNRNQDPECLSQALEDLQNALKSLDLYCEQLKVTHKHARQEVMELLSSYITRFDLHLQARATVLISLKSNIHQAIQKIERARRT
;
A
#
# COMPACT_ATOMS: atom_id res chain seq x y z
N GLY A 1 -33.47 4.95 -11.54
CA GLY A 1 -32.47 4.02 -12.11
C GLY A 1 -32.89 2.60 -11.81
N ARG A 2 -32.23 1.59 -12.40
CA ARG A 2 -32.58 0.18 -12.14
C ARG A 2 -31.36 -0.73 -12.11
N LEU A 3 -31.25 -1.57 -11.09
CA LEU A 3 -30.29 -2.69 -11.04
C LEU A 3 -31.01 -3.99 -11.35
N ILE A 4 -30.47 -4.75 -12.28
CA ILE A 4 -31.12 -5.92 -12.84
C ILE A 4 -30.24 -7.14 -12.57
N GLN A 5 -30.81 -8.14 -11.89
CA GLN A 5 -30.17 -9.43 -11.75
C GLN A 5 -30.46 -10.29 -12.99
N VAL A 6 -29.41 -10.59 -13.75
CA VAL A 6 -29.43 -11.42 -14.95
C VAL A 6 -28.44 -12.55 -14.76
N GLY A 7 -28.92 -13.79 -14.81
CA GLY A 7 -28.10 -14.98 -14.59
C GLY A 7 -26.85 -15.02 -15.50
N THR A 8 -25.77 -15.62 -14.99
CA THR A 8 -24.52 -15.68 -15.76
C THR A 8 -24.68 -16.51 -17.04
N GLY A 9 -24.20 -15.96 -18.16
CA GLY A 9 -24.34 -16.55 -19.48
C GLY A 9 -25.65 -16.21 -20.21
N GLU A 10 -26.56 -15.41 -19.62
CA GLU A 10 -27.84 -15.02 -20.24
C GLU A 10 -27.73 -13.80 -21.19
N GLY A 11 -26.52 -13.38 -21.55
CA GLY A 11 -26.30 -12.31 -22.55
C GLY A 11 -26.29 -10.88 -21.99
N LYS A 12 -25.71 -10.65 -20.81
CA LYS A 12 -25.61 -9.31 -20.18
C LYS A 12 -25.00 -8.24 -21.11
N SER A 13 -23.91 -8.56 -21.82
CA SER A 13 -23.25 -7.63 -22.75
C SER A 13 -24.18 -7.18 -23.89
N CYS A 14 -25.00 -8.10 -24.41
CA CYS A 14 -26.02 -7.81 -25.40
C CYS A 14 -27.10 -6.86 -24.87
N ILE A 15 -27.63 -7.12 -23.67
CA ILE A 15 -28.64 -6.26 -23.02
C ILE A 15 -28.08 -4.85 -22.82
N VAL A 16 -26.82 -4.73 -22.35
CA VAL A 16 -26.13 -3.46 -22.18
C VAL A 16 -26.05 -2.70 -23.50
N ALA A 17 -25.58 -3.35 -24.57
CA ALA A 17 -25.41 -2.69 -25.87
C ALA A 17 -26.74 -2.20 -26.47
N MET A 18 -27.79 -3.03 -26.40
CA MET A 18 -29.12 -2.66 -26.87
C MET A 18 -29.70 -1.48 -26.08
N PHE A 19 -29.58 -1.51 -24.74
CA PHE A 19 -30.09 -0.44 -23.89
C PHE A 19 -29.29 0.86 -24.09
N ALA A 20 -27.97 0.78 -24.23
CA ALA A 20 -27.13 1.93 -24.54
C ALA A 20 -27.51 2.58 -25.87
N ALA A 21 -27.74 1.78 -26.91
CA ALA A 21 -28.19 2.28 -28.21
C ALA A 21 -29.55 2.99 -28.12
N PHE A 22 -30.51 2.43 -27.38
CA PHE A 22 -31.81 3.08 -27.13
C PHE A 22 -31.66 4.46 -26.48
N ARG A 23 -30.78 4.58 -25.48
CA ARG A 23 -30.52 5.84 -24.76
C ARG A 23 -29.80 6.85 -25.66
N ALA A 24 -28.79 6.40 -26.41
CA ALA A 24 -28.06 7.22 -27.37
C ALA A 24 -28.98 7.79 -28.47
N LEU A 25 -29.94 7.00 -28.97
CA LEU A 25 -30.93 7.45 -29.97
C LEU A 25 -31.92 8.48 -29.41
N ARG A 26 -32.08 8.58 -28.09
CA ARG A 26 -32.84 9.65 -27.44
C ARG A 26 -32.06 10.96 -27.27
N GLY A 27 -30.82 11.00 -27.77
CA GLY A 27 -29.93 12.15 -27.66
C GLY A 27 -29.11 12.18 -26.36
N GLU A 28 -29.16 11.11 -25.56
CA GLU A 28 -28.42 11.04 -24.30
C GLU A 28 -26.99 10.53 -24.53
N LYS A 29 -26.04 11.02 -23.73
CA LYS A 29 -24.68 10.50 -23.65
C LYS A 29 -24.62 9.34 -22.65
N VAL A 30 -24.07 8.20 -23.07
CA VAL A 30 -24.08 6.95 -22.30
C VAL A 30 -22.66 6.55 -21.92
N ASP A 31 -22.44 6.32 -20.63
CA ASP A 31 -21.18 5.85 -20.04
C ASP A 31 -21.36 4.41 -19.53
N ILE A 32 -20.61 3.47 -20.08
CA ILE A 32 -20.69 2.03 -19.75
C ILE A 32 -19.44 1.66 -18.94
N MET A 33 -19.65 1.25 -17.69
CA MET A 33 -18.58 0.93 -16.75
C MET A 33 -18.48 -0.58 -16.53
N SER A 34 -17.34 -1.16 -16.90
CA SER A 34 -17.02 -2.58 -16.69
C SER A 34 -16.07 -2.77 -15.51
N SER A 35 -15.95 -4.03 -15.07
CA SER A 35 -15.09 -4.41 -13.94
C SER A 35 -13.58 -4.46 -14.28
N SER A 36 -13.22 -4.47 -15.56
CA SER A 36 -11.83 -4.36 -16.02
C SER A 36 -11.71 -3.71 -17.40
N SER A 37 -10.53 -3.18 -17.70
CA SER A 37 -10.20 -2.55 -18.97
C SER A 37 -10.31 -3.51 -20.15
N VAL A 38 -9.86 -4.76 -19.96
CA VAL A 38 -9.96 -5.84 -20.96
C VAL A 38 -11.41 -6.14 -21.33
N LEU A 39 -12.32 -6.18 -20.35
CA LEU A 39 -13.74 -6.43 -20.60
C LEU A 39 -14.40 -5.25 -21.31
N ALA A 40 -14.08 -4.01 -20.90
CA ALA A 40 -14.59 -2.81 -21.56
C ALA A 40 -14.19 -2.75 -23.05
N GLU A 41 -12.90 -2.99 -23.37
CA GLU A 41 -12.43 -3.03 -24.75
C GLU A 41 -13.05 -4.17 -25.56
N ARG A 42 -13.15 -5.38 -24.97
CA ARG A 42 -13.75 -6.54 -25.63
C ARG A 42 -15.19 -6.25 -26.02
N ASP A 43 -16.00 -5.80 -25.07
CA ASP A 43 -17.44 -5.59 -25.28
C ASP A 43 -17.68 -4.45 -26.27
N MET A 44 -16.90 -3.37 -26.21
CA MET A 44 -16.95 -2.30 -27.21
C MET A 44 -16.67 -2.85 -28.62
N ARG A 45 -15.60 -3.64 -28.79
CA ARG A 45 -15.22 -4.21 -30.09
C ARG A 45 -16.27 -5.20 -30.62
N GLU A 46 -16.82 -6.03 -29.75
CA GLU A 46 -17.87 -7.01 -30.09
C GLU A 46 -19.12 -6.31 -30.65
N TRP A 47 -19.55 -5.22 -30.00
CA TRP A 47 -20.78 -4.51 -30.34
C TRP A 47 -20.58 -3.31 -31.30
N LYS A 48 -19.34 -3.01 -31.71
CA LYS A 48 -19.04 -1.87 -32.60
C LYS A 48 -19.86 -1.87 -33.88
N LYS A 49 -19.93 -3.02 -34.57
CA LYS A 49 -20.72 -3.16 -35.81
C LYS A 49 -22.20 -2.85 -35.62
N PHE A 50 -22.75 -3.19 -34.45
CA PHE A 50 -24.14 -2.91 -34.11
C PHE A 50 -24.37 -1.39 -33.97
N TYR A 51 -23.47 -0.69 -33.27
CA TYR A 51 -23.51 0.76 -33.16
C TYR A 51 -23.31 1.46 -34.52
N ASP A 52 -22.39 0.97 -35.35
CA ASP A 52 -22.12 1.52 -36.69
C ASP A 52 -23.38 1.46 -37.59
N VAL A 53 -24.13 0.35 -37.55
CA VAL A 53 -25.40 0.19 -38.30
C VAL A 53 -26.44 1.23 -37.87
N LEU A 54 -26.47 1.56 -36.58
CA LEU A 54 -27.37 2.56 -36.01
C LEU A 54 -26.83 3.99 -36.13
N LYS A 55 -25.63 4.18 -36.71
CA LYS A 55 -24.91 5.46 -36.80
C LYS A 55 -24.66 6.10 -35.43
N ILE A 56 -24.41 5.27 -34.42
CA ILE A 56 -24.09 5.70 -33.06
C ILE A 56 -22.57 5.69 -32.90
N SER A 57 -21.98 6.83 -32.52
CA SER A 57 -20.53 6.88 -32.24
C SER A 57 -20.21 6.19 -30.91
N VAL A 58 -19.22 5.30 -30.94
CA VAL A 58 -18.76 4.53 -29.78
C VAL A 58 -17.24 4.52 -29.69
N ASP A 59 -16.71 4.69 -28.47
CA ASP A 59 -15.27 4.60 -28.18
C ASP A 59 -15.05 4.04 -26.75
N CYS A 60 -13.79 3.80 -26.37
CA CYS A 60 -13.40 3.22 -25.08
C CYS A 60 -12.30 4.07 -24.42
N ASN A 61 -12.47 4.55 -23.19
CA ASN A 61 -11.55 5.50 -22.54
C ASN A 61 -10.23 4.89 -22.01
N ILE A 62 -10.01 3.60 -22.23
CA ILE A 62 -8.83 2.86 -21.76
C ILE A 62 -7.56 3.26 -22.54
N ASN A 63 -6.43 3.42 -21.83
CA ASN A 63 -5.09 3.65 -22.40
C ASN A 63 -4.99 4.86 -23.37
N LYS A 64 -5.81 5.90 -23.19
CA LYS A 64 -5.79 7.10 -24.03
C LYS A 64 -4.92 8.21 -23.45
N GLN A 65 -4.17 8.87 -24.33
CA GLN A 65 -3.53 10.16 -24.05
C GLN A 65 -4.59 11.26 -23.96
N ASP A 66 -4.28 12.39 -23.31
CA ASP A 66 -5.30 13.42 -23.01
C ASP A 66 -6.04 13.95 -24.25
N GLU A 67 -5.35 14.19 -25.36
CA GLU A 67 -5.99 14.64 -26.62
C GLU A 67 -6.95 13.60 -27.20
N ASP A 68 -6.61 12.32 -27.07
CA ASP A 68 -7.45 11.22 -27.53
C ASP A 68 -8.61 10.93 -26.56
N SER A 69 -8.43 11.20 -25.27
CA SER A 69 -9.50 11.14 -24.27
C SER A 69 -10.62 12.13 -24.62
N LYS A 70 -10.28 13.37 -25.03
CA LYS A 70 -11.31 14.34 -25.45
C LYS A 70 -12.17 13.82 -26.61
N LYS A 71 -11.52 13.32 -27.66
CA LYS A 71 -12.21 12.71 -28.82
C LYS A 71 -13.08 11.51 -28.41
N CYS A 72 -12.61 10.70 -27.45
CA CYS A 72 -13.38 9.59 -26.91
C CYS A 72 -14.71 10.09 -26.32
N TYR A 73 -14.68 11.11 -25.47
CA TYR A 73 -15.87 11.63 -24.79
C TYR A 73 -16.84 12.40 -25.69
N GLU A 74 -16.42 12.81 -26.89
CA GLU A 74 -17.32 13.34 -27.93
C GLU A 74 -18.30 12.26 -28.45
N SER A 75 -17.95 10.98 -28.33
CA SER A 75 -18.79 9.85 -28.73
C SER A 75 -20.13 9.80 -27.98
N GLN A 76 -21.16 9.21 -28.58
CA GLN A 76 -22.45 9.03 -27.90
C GLN A 76 -22.36 7.98 -26.80
N VAL A 77 -21.65 6.89 -27.05
CA VAL A 77 -21.42 5.79 -26.10
C VAL A 77 -19.93 5.69 -25.78
N VAL A 78 -19.58 5.66 -24.49
CA VAL A 78 -18.20 5.48 -24.04
C VAL A 78 -18.13 4.26 -23.13
N TYR A 79 -17.28 3.29 -23.47
CA TYR A 79 -16.94 2.16 -22.61
C TYR A 79 -15.71 2.50 -21.75
N GLY A 80 -15.64 1.92 -20.55
CA GLY A 80 -14.50 2.14 -19.66
C GLY A 80 -14.59 1.36 -18.36
N THR A 81 -13.66 1.62 -17.44
CA THR A 81 -13.77 1.20 -16.04
C THR A 81 -14.13 2.40 -15.17
N VAL A 82 -14.72 2.14 -14.00
CA VAL A 82 -15.01 3.20 -13.01
C VAL A 82 -13.74 4.00 -12.68
N ASP A 83 -12.61 3.31 -12.58
CA ASP A 83 -11.32 3.91 -12.27
C ASP A 83 -10.87 4.91 -13.35
N GLU A 84 -11.06 4.59 -14.63
CA GLU A 84 -10.69 5.48 -15.74
C GLU A 84 -11.62 6.68 -15.87
N PHE A 85 -12.94 6.49 -15.69
CA PHE A 85 -13.88 7.61 -15.64
C PHE A 85 -13.59 8.56 -14.46
N ALA A 86 -13.27 8.01 -13.29
CA ALA A 86 -12.87 8.81 -12.13
C ALA A 86 -11.54 9.54 -12.36
N GLY A 87 -10.54 8.86 -12.94
CA GLY A 87 -9.26 9.45 -13.32
C GLY A 87 -9.42 10.59 -14.34
N ASP A 88 -10.25 10.41 -15.36
CA ASP A 88 -10.60 11.45 -16.33
C ASP A 88 -11.31 12.63 -15.67
N TRP A 89 -12.22 12.37 -14.74
CA TRP A 89 -12.88 13.42 -13.95
C TRP A 89 -11.85 14.27 -13.19
N LEU A 90 -10.88 13.62 -12.55
CA LEU A 90 -9.80 14.29 -11.84
C LEU A 90 -8.88 15.05 -12.80
N ARG A 91 -8.51 14.47 -13.95
CA ARG A 91 -7.73 15.18 -14.97
C ARG A 91 -8.44 16.45 -15.45
N HIS A 92 -9.77 16.39 -15.59
CA HIS A 92 -10.57 17.52 -16.01
C HIS A 92 -10.67 18.63 -14.95
N HIS A 93 -11.02 18.27 -13.71
CA HIS A 93 -11.33 19.26 -12.68
C HIS A 93 -10.10 19.68 -11.88
N PHE A 94 -9.18 18.76 -11.57
CA PHE A 94 -7.99 19.03 -10.77
C PHE A 94 -6.80 19.50 -11.63
N HIS A 95 -6.47 18.78 -12.71
CA HIS A 95 -5.39 19.21 -13.62
C HIS A 95 -5.83 20.24 -14.67
N ARG A 96 -7.12 20.63 -14.70
CA ARG A 96 -7.70 21.59 -15.65
C ARG A 96 -7.45 21.23 -17.12
N LYS A 97 -7.42 19.93 -17.42
CA LYS A 97 -7.35 19.42 -18.79
C LYS A 97 -8.74 19.38 -19.41
N ASP A 98 -8.91 19.79 -20.65
CA ASP A 98 -10.23 19.75 -21.31
C ASP A 98 -10.58 18.32 -21.81
N ILE A 99 -10.78 17.38 -20.89
CA ILE A 99 -11.08 15.97 -21.18
C ILE A 99 -12.55 15.74 -21.59
N PHE A 100 -13.53 16.30 -20.87
CA PHE A 100 -14.94 16.03 -21.17
C PHE A 100 -15.53 16.93 -22.27
N GLY A 101 -14.86 18.03 -22.63
CA GLY A 101 -15.44 19.02 -23.54
C GLY A 101 -16.82 19.48 -23.06
N GLN A 102 -17.86 19.18 -23.85
CA GLN A 102 -19.26 19.50 -23.53
C GLN A 102 -20.05 18.32 -22.92
N ARG A 103 -19.43 17.14 -22.73
CA ARG A 103 -20.10 15.96 -22.20
C ARG A 103 -20.52 16.20 -20.74
N THR A 104 -21.74 15.77 -20.40
CA THR A 104 -22.26 15.78 -19.03
C THR A 104 -22.71 14.39 -18.60
N PHE A 105 -22.85 14.16 -17.29
CA PHE A 105 -23.23 12.88 -16.68
C PHE A 105 -24.73 12.58 -16.87
N GLN A 106 -25.09 11.95 -17.99
CA GLN A 106 -26.50 11.76 -18.40
C GLN A 106 -27.03 10.34 -18.17
N CYS A 107 -26.23 9.29 -18.44
CA CYS A 107 -26.65 7.91 -18.26
C CYS A 107 -25.45 7.01 -17.96
N ALA A 108 -25.46 6.33 -16.80
CA ALA A 108 -24.47 5.32 -16.46
C ALA A 108 -25.08 3.91 -16.59
N ILE A 109 -24.38 3.00 -17.24
CA ILE A 109 -24.68 1.57 -17.25
C ILE A 109 -23.50 0.83 -16.64
N VAL A 110 -23.70 0.22 -15.48
CA VAL A 110 -22.65 -0.43 -14.70
C VAL A 110 -22.81 -1.95 -14.81
N ASP A 111 -21.79 -2.64 -15.34
CA ASP A 111 -21.73 -4.10 -15.31
C ASP A 111 -21.14 -4.59 -13.99
N GLU A 112 -21.60 -5.73 -13.48
CA GLU A 112 -21.19 -6.29 -12.19
C GLU A 112 -21.39 -5.31 -11.00
N VAL A 113 -22.60 -4.74 -10.91
CA VAL A 113 -22.93 -3.67 -9.94
C VAL A 113 -22.71 -4.03 -8.48
N ASP A 114 -22.89 -5.29 -8.12
CA ASP A 114 -22.61 -5.79 -6.78
C ASP A 114 -21.15 -5.56 -6.39
N SER A 115 -20.23 -5.71 -7.34
CA SER A 115 -18.82 -5.50 -7.08
C SER A 115 -18.40 -4.04 -7.22
N LEU A 116 -18.87 -3.32 -8.24
CA LEU A 116 -18.46 -1.93 -8.46
C LEU A 116 -19.14 -0.94 -7.51
N MET A 117 -20.41 -1.18 -7.18
CA MET A 117 -21.21 -0.25 -6.37
C MET A 117 -21.24 -0.62 -4.89
N LEU A 118 -20.99 -1.89 -4.52
CA LEU A 118 -20.94 -2.33 -3.11
C LEU A 118 -19.52 -2.72 -2.69
N ASP A 119 -18.94 -3.80 -3.23
CA ASP A 119 -17.62 -4.29 -2.76
C ASP A 119 -16.52 -3.22 -2.90
N LYS A 120 -16.50 -2.55 -4.06
CA LYS A 120 -15.60 -1.44 -4.38
C LYS A 120 -16.26 -0.06 -4.21
N GLY A 121 -17.40 0.04 -3.52
CA GLY A 121 -18.07 1.33 -3.31
C GLY A 121 -17.17 2.33 -2.57
N HIS A 122 -16.40 1.83 -1.60
CA HIS A 122 -15.41 2.61 -0.83
C HIS A 122 -14.11 2.86 -1.59
N HIS A 123 -13.93 2.29 -2.78
CA HIS A 123 -12.71 2.49 -3.56
C HIS A 123 -12.61 3.95 -3.98
N VAL A 124 -11.40 4.50 -3.85
CA VAL A 124 -11.10 5.89 -4.14
C VAL A 124 -9.98 5.93 -5.16
N VAL A 125 -10.26 6.61 -6.27
CA VAL A 125 -9.29 6.85 -7.33
C VAL A 125 -8.64 8.19 -7.09
N TYR A 126 -7.34 8.28 -7.30
CA TYR A 126 -6.57 9.51 -7.24
C TYR A 126 -5.45 9.49 -8.28
N LEU A 127 -5.05 10.67 -8.74
CA LEU A 127 -3.91 10.88 -9.61
C LEU A 127 -2.68 11.07 -8.73
N SER A 128 -1.66 10.25 -8.95
CA SER A 128 -0.36 10.45 -8.30
C SER A 128 0.32 11.70 -8.87
N SER A 129 0.92 12.47 -7.99
CA SER A 129 1.82 13.56 -8.32
C SER A 129 3.09 13.42 -7.50
N ASP A 130 4.23 13.61 -8.13
CA ASP A 130 5.50 13.65 -7.42
C ASP A 130 5.52 14.89 -6.52
N THR A 131 5.83 14.68 -5.24
CA THR A 131 6.00 15.76 -4.27
C THR A 131 7.48 15.75 -3.85
N PRO A 132 8.36 16.56 -4.49
CA PRO A 132 9.81 16.51 -4.26
C PRO A 132 10.23 16.68 -2.80
N ALA A 133 9.38 17.30 -1.97
CA ALA A 133 9.58 17.41 -0.54
C ALA A 133 9.60 16.05 0.19
N LEU A 134 8.80 15.08 -0.25
CA LEU A 134 8.62 13.80 0.46
C LEU A 134 9.78 12.83 0.27
N GLN A 135 10.65 13.05 -0.72
CA GLN A 135 11.89 12.27 -0.88
C GLN A 135 12.78 12.33 0.37
N HIS A 136 12.67 13.42 1.13
CA HIS A 136 13.42 13.66 2.36
C HIS A 136 13.02 12.69 3.47
N LEU A 137 11.88 12.00 3.35
CA LEU A 137 11.41 11.03 4.33
C LEU A 137 12.02 9.64 4.15
N ASN A 138 12.68 9.36 3.01
CA ASN A 138 13.29 8.05 2.76
C ASN A 138 14.32 7.61 3.82
N PRO A 139 15.22 8.46 4.33
CA PRO A 139 16.12 8.08 5.41
C PRO A 139 15.37 7.73 6.70
N LEU A 140 14.28 8.47 7.02
CA LEU A 140 13.44 8.18 8.18
C LEU A 140 12.69 6.86 8.02
N LEU A 141 12.11 6.58 6.86
CA LEU A 141 11.46 5.29 6.59
C LEU A 141 12.47 4.14 6.68
N ALA A 142 13.67 4.31 6.13
CA ALA A 142 14.72 3.30 6.26
C ALA A 142 15.13 3.08 7.73
N LEU A 143 15.27 4.15 8.52
CA LEU A 143 15.53 4.07 9.96
C LEU A 143 14.40 3.32 10.69
N ILE A 144 13.13 3.68 10.45
CA ILE A 144 11.96 2.99 11.02
C ILE A 144 11.99 1.49 10.66
N TRP A 145 12.28 1.16 9.40
CA TRP A 145 12.39 -0.23 8.94
C TRP A 145 13.48 -0.99 9.68
N ALA A 146 14.69 -0.40 9.77
CA ALA A 146 15.81 -1.00 10.48
C ALA A 146 15.51 -1.19 11.96
N THR A 147 14.90 -0.21 12.63
CA THR A 147 14.53 -0.31 14.04
C THR A 147 13.41 -1.33 14.26
N ALA A 148 12.35 -1.32 13.44
CA ALA A 148 11.26 -2.28 13.57
C ALA A 148 11.73 -3.73 13.38
N ASN A 149 12.68 -3.98 12.48
CA ASN A 149 13.23 -5.31 12.23
C ASN A 149 14.20 -5.80 13.31
N GLN A 150 14.58 -4.96 14.27
CA GLN A 150 15.23 -5.44 15.50
C GLN A 150 14.24 -6.20 16.38
N TYR A 151 12.94 -6.08 16.15
CA TYR A 151 11.91 -6.76 16.91
C TYR A 151 11.34 -7.96 16.13
N SER A 152 11.17 -9.09 16.83
CA SER A 152 10.59 -10.32 16.29
C SER A 152 9.51 -10.86 17.22
N LYS A 153 8.58 -11.66 16.68
CA LYS A 153 7.54 -12.33 17.47
C LYS A 153 7.95 -13.74 17.82
N VAL A 154 7.82 -14.10 19.09
CA VAL A 154 7.95 -15.48 19.58
C VAL A 154 6.61 -16.20 19.41
N GLU A 155 6.62 -17.54 19.30
CA GLU A 155 5.41 -18.37 19.14
C GLU A 155 4.33 -18.11 20.20
N SER A 156 4.73 -17.73 21.41
CA SER A 156 3.83 -17.34 22.51
C SER A 156 3.10 -16.00 22.29
N GLY A 157 3.39 -15.28 21.20
CA GLY A 157 2.77 -14.01 20.82
C GLY A 157 3.46 -12.76 21.36
N HIS A 158 4.50 -12.91 22.19
CA HIS A 158 5.29 -11.81 22.75
C HIS A 158 6.29 -11.26 21.73
N ASN A 159 6.54 -9.96 21.75
CA ASN A 159 7.58 -9.35 20.92
C ASN A 159 8.88 -9.28 21.70
N ILE A 160 9.97 -9.69 21.06
CA ILE A 160 11.33 -9.63 21.59
C ILE A 160 12.19 -8.75 20.70
N GLU A 161 13.05 -7.95 21.30
CA GLU A 161 14.04 -7.15 20.60
C GLU A 161 15.29 -7.97 20.22
N GLN A 162 16.24 -7.37 19.51
CA GLN A 162 17.53 -7.96 19.17
C GLN A 162 18.34 -8.32 20.42
N LYS A 163 19.36 -9.15 20.23
CA LYS A 163 20.21 -9.62 21.33
C LYS A 163 21.19 -8.53 21.74
N TYR A 164 21.18 -8.22 23.03
CA TYR A 164 22.16 -7.34 23.67
C TYR A 164 22.99 -8.13 24.68
N PRO A 165 24.31 -7.96 24.73
CA PRO A 165 25.10 -8.44 25.85
C PRO A 165 24.55 -7.91 27.18
N PHE A 166 24.57 -8.73 28.23
CA PHE A 166 24.00 -8.39 29.54
C PHE A 166 24.50 -7.04 30.08
N HIS A 167 25.77 -6.70 29.85
CA HIS A 167 26.38 -5.48 30.38
C HIS A 167 25.82 -4.23 29.72
N GLN A 168 25.50 -4.28 28.42
CA GLN A 168 24.88 -3.14 27.70
C GLN A 168 23.48 -2.86 28.22
N VAL A 169 22.70 -3.90 28.49
CA VAL A 169 21.36 -3.76 29.09
C VAL A 169 21.43 -3.08 30.45
N VAL A 170 22.42 -3.42 31.28
CA VAL A 170 22.62 -2.77 32.58
C VAL A 170 23.00 -1.30 32.42
N LEU A 171 23.94 -0.99 31.52
CA LEU A 171 24.36 0.39 31.25
C LEU A 171 23.22 1.27 30.69
N GLU A 172 22.35 0.71 29.87
CA GLU A 172 21.23 1.46 29.28
C GLU A 172 20.15 1.79 30.32
N GLN A 173 19.84 0.84 31.21
CA GLN A 173 18.78 0.99 32.22
C GLN A 173 19.25 1.83 33.42
N ILE A 174 20.54 1.78 33.77
CA ILE A 174 21.08 2.43 34.96
C ILE A 174 21.90 3.67 34.57
N LYS A 175 21.23 4.83 34.51
CA LYS A 175 21.86 6.12 34.23
C LYS A 175 22.33 6.81 35.53
N GLN A 176 23.37 6.27 36.17
CA GLN A 176 24.03 6.88 37.33
C GLN A 176 25.46 7.33 36.98
N GLU A 177 25.89 8.49 37.51
CA GLU A 177 27.27 8.96 37.34
C GLU A 177 28.25 7.96 37.96
N GLY A 178 29.23 7.49 37.17
CA GLY A 178 30.28 6.56 37.60
C GLY A 178 30.04 5.08 37.28
N LEU A 179 28.89 4.70 36.69
CA LEU A 179 28.69 3.34 36.15
C LEU A 179 29.30 3.25 34.74
N ASP A 180 30.41 2.54 34.62
CA ASP A 180 31.05 2.23 33.34
C ASP A 180 30.98 0.73 33.01
N GLU A 181 31.32 0.39 31.77
CA GLU A 181 31.34 -0.99 31.29
C GLU A 181 32.17 -1.91 32.19
N LEU A 182 33.30 -1.38 32.69
CA LEU A 182 34.21 -2.13 33.54
C LEU A 182 33.58 -2.57 34.86
N THR A 183 32.87 -1.65 35.52
CA THR A 183 32.18 -1.90 36.78
C THR A 183 31.13 -3.00 36.61
N VAL A 184 30.41 -3.00 35.48
CA VAL A 184 29.41 -4.02 35.18
C VAL A 184 30.04 -5.40 34.93
N LEU A 185 31.17 -5.44 34.20
CA LEU A 185 31.90 -6.68 33.94
C LEU A 185 32.59 -7.23 35.21
N GLN A 186 33.02 -6.38 36.14
CA GLN A 186 33.54 -6.80 37.45
C GLN A 186 32.45 -7.44 38.32
N ILE A 187 31.22 -6.89 38.32
CA ILE A 187 30.07 -7.54 38.98
C ILE A 187 29.82 -8.93 38.38
N ALA A 188 30.02 -9.09 37.07
CA ALA A 188 29.90 -10.38 36.40
C ALA A 188 30.97 -11.40 36.84
N GLU A 189 32.22 -10.98 37.10
CA GLU A 189 33.22 -11.86 37.72
C GLU A 189 32.88 -12.22 39.17
N GLU A 190 32.48 -11.23 39.99
CA GLU A 190 32.14 -11.45 41.39
C GLU A 190 30.96 -12.42 41.60
N THR A 191 30.01 -12.42 40.66
CA THR A 191 28.84 -13.33 40.65
C THR A 191 29.15 -14.70 40.05
N GLY A 192 30.37 -14.90 39.53
CA GLY A 192 30.79 -16.10 38.81
C GLY A 192 30.08 -16.27 37.47
N LEU A 193 29.54 -15.20 36.89
CA LEU A 193 29.02 -15.16 35.52
C LEU A 193 30.17 -15.23 34.50
N LEU A 194 31.27 -14.55 34.81
CA LEU A 194 32.55 -14.62 34.12
C LEU A 194 33.59 -15.30 35.01
N THR A 195 34.53 -16.04 34.40
CA THR A 195 35.66 -16.62 35.13
C THR A 195 36.63 -15.54 35.63
N ASN A 196 37.25 -15.72 36.80
CA ASN A 196 38.20 -14.74 37.32
C ASN A 196 39.35 -14.47 36.33
N GLY A 197 39.61 -13.18 36.04
CA GLY A 197 40.65 -12.72 35.11
C GLY A 197 40.15 -12.52 33.66
N THR A 198 38.87 -12.81 33.38
CA THR A 198 38.26 -12.61 32.06
C THR A 198 38.09 -11.13 31.74
N VAL A 199 37.86 -10.27 32.73
CA VAL A 199 37.75 -8.81 32.55
C VAL A 199 39.07 -8.23 32.05
N GLU A 200 40.21 -8.66 32.61
CA GLU A 200 41.54 -8.26 32.15
C GLU A 200 41.84 -8.77 30.72
N GLU A 201 41.36 -9.97 30.37
CA GLU A 201 41.45 -10.51 29.01
C GLU A 201 40.61 -9.71 28.00
N ILE A 202 39.37 -9.37 28.35
CA ILE A 202 38.46 -8.58 27.51
C ILE A 202 39.00 -7.16 27.31
N GLN A 203 39.58 -6.55 28.36
CA GLN A 203 40.26 -5.25 28.23
C GLN A 203 41.40 -5.28 27.22
N ARG A 204 42.17 -6.37 27.17
CA ARG A 204 43.28 -6.53 26.21
C ARG A 204 42.78 -6.87 24.80
N LYS A 205 41.66 -7.59 24.68
CA LYS A 205 41.07 -7.99 23.40
C LYS A 205 39.52 -8.01 23.48
N PRO A 206 38.87 -6.87 23.19
CA PRO A 206 37.40 -6.73 23.31
C PRO A 206 36.60 -7.70 22.42
N SER A 207 37.19 -8.17 21.32
CA SER A 207 36.55 -9.12 20.40
C SER A 207 36.27 -10.51 20.99
N LEU A 208 36.78 -10.82 22.19
CA LEU A 208 36.55 -12.11 22.87
C LEU A 208 35.27 -12.13 23.71
N LEU A 209 34.64 -10.97 23.91
CA LEU A 209 33.50 -10.82 24.82
C LEU A 209 32.31 -11.71 24.42
N ASP A 210 31.88 -11.63 23.15
CA ASP A 210 30.75 -12.41 22.65
C ASP A 210 30.98 -13.93 22.74
N GLU A 211 32.21 -14.39 22.49
CA GLU A 211 32.61 -15.81 22.60
C GLU A 211 32.52 -16.30 24.05
N LYS A 212 32.98 -15.48 25.00
CA LYS A 212 33.03 -15.82 26.43
C LYS A 212 31.64 -15.80 27.08
N ILE A 213 30.72 -14.99 26.58
CA ILE A 213 29.36 -14.86 27.15
C ILE A 213 28.31 -15.74 26.44
N ALA A 214 28.63 -16.37 25.31
CA ALA A 214 27.65 -17.11 24.51
C ALA A 214 26.95 -18.26 25.25
N ASN A 215 27.65 -18.98 26.13
CA ASN A 215 27.17 -20.21 26.76
C ASN A 215 26.91 -20.09 28.28
N VAL A 216 26.64 -18.87 28.75
CA VAL A 216 26.39 -18.62 30.18
C VAL A 216 25.03 -19.21 30.60
N PRO A 217 24.94 -19.97 31.70
CA PRO A 217 23.67 -20.57 32.12
C PRO A 217 22.74 -19.54 32.76
N ALA A 218 21.43 -19.74 32.62
CA ALA A 218 20.41 -18.76 33.02
C ALA A 218 20.34 -18.50 34.53
N ASP A 219 20.68 -19.49 35.36
CA ASP A 219 20.76 -19.36 36.82
C ASP A 219 21.84 -18.35 37.25
N LYS A 220 23.00 -18.37 36.58
CA LYS A 220 24.08 -17.40 36.80
C LYS A 220 23.70 -16.00 36.36
N MET A 221 22.99 -15.86 35.25
CA MET A 221 22.42 -14.59 34.81
C MET A 221 21.43 -14.01 35.84
N VAL A 222 20.56 -14.85 36.42
CA VAL A 222 19.62 -14.44 37.47
C VAL A 222 20.38 -13.97 38.73
N GLU A 223 21.45 -14.64 39.11
CA GLU A 223 22.31 -14.24 40.23
C GLU A 223 23.02 -12.90 39.97
N PHE A 224 23.54 -12.70 38.75
CA PHE A 224 24.11 -11.44 38.31
C PHE A 224 23.12 -10.28 38.40
N PHE A 225 21.95 -10.39 37.77
CA PHE A 225 20.94 -9.33 37.81
C PHE A 225 20.42 -9.06 39.23
N ARG A 226 20.36 -10.08 40.10
CA ARG A 226 20.03 -9.88 41.53
C ARG A 226 21.07 -9.03 42.24
N MET A 227 22.36 -9.22 41.95
CA MET A 227 23.43 -8.39 42.50
C MET A 227 23.36 -6.96 41.96
N VAL A 228 23.07 -6.80 40.66
CA VAL A 228 22.85 -5.48 40.03
C VAL A 228 21.70 -4.73 40.71
N GLU A 229 20.53 -5.36 40.92
CA GLU A 229 19.39 -4.73 41.60
C GLU A 229 19.71 -4.36 43.07
N THR A 230 20.59 -5.12 43.72
CA THR A 230 21.01 -4.83 45.10
C THR A 230 21.94 -3.61 45.15
N ARG A 231 22.85 -3.47 44.17
CA ARG A 231 23.73 -2.30 44.04
C ARG A 231 22.99 -1.07 43.52
N PHE A 232 21.99 -1.27 42.67
CA PHE A 232 21.24 -0.21 41.98
C PHE A 232 19.72 -0.40 42.12
N PRO A 233 19.13 -0.01 43.27
CA PRO A 233 17.71 -0.23 43.55
C PRO A 233 16.73 0.53 42.63
N SER A 234 17.24 1.44 41.80
CA SER A 234 16.45 2.24 40.84
C SER A 234 15.90 1.42 39.68
N CYS A 235 16.49 0.26 39.38
CA CYS A 235 16.07 -0.63 38.30
C CYS A 235 15.70 -2.02 38.84
N GLN A 236 14.67 -2.62 38.26
CA GLN A 236 14.24 -3.98 38.58
C GLN A 236 13.97 -4.75 37.29
N PHE A 237 14.31 -6.03 37.24
CA PHE A 237 14.25 -6.87 36.06
C PHE A 237 13.30 -8.06 36.26
N ALA A 238 12.47 -8.36 35.27
CA ALA A 238 11.69 -9.59 35.15
C ALA A 238 12.37 -10.48 34.11
N LEU A 239 13.00 -11.56 34.56
CA LEU A 239 13.88 -12.39 33.76
C LEU A 239 13.12 -13.64 33.30
N HIS A 240 13.18 -13.93 32.01
CA HIS A 240 12.41 -15.00 31.39
C HIS A 240 13.29 -15.97 30.60
N SER A 241 12.80 -17.18 30.40
CA SER A 241 13.34 -18.18 29.46
C SER A 241 12.23 -18.79 28.62
N ILE A 242 12.58 -19.29 27.43
CA ILE A 242 11.67 -20.06 26.57
C ILE A 242 11.86 -21.56 26.87
N ASN A 243 10.76 -22.25 27.15
CA ASN A 243 10.70 -23.69 27.35
C ASN A 243 10.71 -24.44 26.00
N THR A 244 10.94 -25.76 26.06
CA THR A 244 10.98 -26.63 24.87
C THR A 244 9.66 -26.69 24.09
N ASP A 245 8.55 -26.31 24.72
CA ASP A 245 7.21 -26.22 24.13
C ASP A 245 6.85 -24.81 23.61
N GLY A 246 7.80 -23.87 23.64
CA GLY A 246 7.62 -22.48 23.21
C GLY A 246 6.97 -21.57 24.27
N SER A 247 6.60 -22.10 25.45
CA SER A 247 6.06 -21.30 26.55
C SER A 247 7.15 -20.44 27.21
N VAL A 248 6.77 -19.25 27.68
CA VAL A 248 7.67 -18.31 28.36
C VAL A 248 7.49 -18.46 29.87
N GLU A 249 8.58 -18.74 30.59
CA GLU A 249 8.60 -18.82 32.04
C GLU A 249 9.38 -17.65 32.65
N GLU A 250 8.84 -17.01 33.69
CA GLU A 250 9.56 -16.03 34.50
C GLU A 250 10.37 -16.74 35.61
N LEU A 251 11.69 -16.55 35.58
CA LEU A 251 12.66 -17.21 36.47
C LEU A 251 12.78 -16.57 37.86
N ASN A 252 12.38 -15.29 37.99
CA ASN A 252 12.50 -14.52 39.23
C ASN A 252 11.16 -13.91 39.70
N LYS A 253 10.11 -14.75 39.74
CA LYS A 253 8.77 -14.35 40.21
C LYS A 253 8.82 -13.77 41.63
N ARG A 254 8.17 -12.61 41.81
CA ARG A 254 7.99 -11.95 43.12
C ARG A 254 6.49 -11.84 43.45
N PRO A 255 6.09 -11.89 44.73
CA PRO A 255 4.72 -11.60 45.12
C PRO A 255 4.38 -10.13 44.77
N PRO A 256 3.14 -9.82 44.37
CA PRO A 256 2.73 -8.47 44.03
C PRO A 256 2.89 -7.56 45.27
N ARG A 257 3.87 -6.64 45.24
CA ARG A 257 4.02 -5.58 46.25
C ARG A 257 3.29 -4.33 45.80
N GLU A 258 2.76 -3.57 46.77
CA GLU A 258 2.02 -2.30 46.59
C GLU A 258 2.85 -1.15 45.99
N SER A 259 4.16 -1.33 45.75
CA SER A 259 5.00 -0.32 45.10
C SER A 259 4.89 -0.41 43.58
N GLY A 260 4.26 0.58 42.94
CA GLY A 260 4.05 0.69 41.49
C GLY A 260 5.30 0.88 40.61
N GLN A 261 6.43 0.25 40.95
CA GLN A 261 7.67 0.33 40.17
C GLN A 261 7.68 -0.77 39.10
N ARG A 262 7.67 -0.36 37.82
CA ARG A 262 7.59 -1.25 36.65
C ARG A 262 8.92 -1.99 36.45
N ARG A 263 8.89 -3.32 36.30
CA ARG A 263 10.07 -4.16 36.02
C ARG A 263 10.37 -4.23 34.53
N VAL A 264 11.64 -4.12 34.16
CA VAL A 264 12.14 -4.30 32.79
C VAL A 264 12.14 -5.78 32.46
N SER A 265 11.40 -6.19 31.44
CA SER A 265 11.26 -7.61 31.11
C SER A 265 12.30 -8.03 30.09
N LEU A 266 13.08 -9.06 30.41
CA LEU A 266 14.19 -9.56 29.61
C LEU A 266 14.03 -11.07 29.37
N LEU A 267 14.25 -11.51 28.13
CA LEU A 267 14.45 -12.89 27.77
C LEU A 267 15.95 -13.19 27.80
N LEU A 268 16.33 -14.24 28.52
CA LEU A 268 17.71 -14.68 28.64
C LEU A 268 18.06 -15.70 27.55
N ASN A 269 19.21 -15.52 26.90
CA ASN A 269 19.76 -16.42 25.90
C ASN A 269 21.29 -16.46 26.00
N GLY A 270 21.82 -17.34 26.86
CA GLY A 270 23.22 -17.29 27.24
C GLY A 270 23.51 -16.04 28.08
N GLY A 271 24.64 -15.38 27.81
CA GLY A 271 24.99 -14.06 28.35
C GLY A 271 24.39 -12.89 27.57
N PHE A 272 23.46 -13.17 26.65
CA PHE A 272 22.68 -12.16 25.94
C PHE A 272 21.27 -12.04 26.53
N CYS A 273 20.74 -10.83 26.49
CA CYS A 273 19.41 -10.46 26.92
C CYS A 273 18.64 -9.85 25.73
N GLN A 274 17.33 -10.07 25.69
CA GLN A 274 16.43 -9.45 24.73
C GLN A 274 15.27 -8.79 25.48
N TYR A 275 14.96 -7.53 25.18
CA TYR A 275 13.81 -6.87 25.80
C TYR A 275 12.51 -7.55 25.37
N MET A 276 11.63 -7.83 26.33
CA MET A 276 10.33 -8.47 26.11
C MET A 276 9.19 -7.47 26.30
N TYR A 277 8.24 -7.53 25.38
CA TYR A 277 7.04 -6.69 25.42
C TYR A 277 5.79 -7.55 25.32
N PHE A 278 4.87 -7.32 26.26
CA PHE A 278 3.62 -8.09 26.40
C PHE A 278 2.45 -7.52 25.60
N ASP A 279 2.54 -6.28 25.17
CA ASP A 279 1.51 -5.62 24.37
C ASP A 279 2.10 -4.84 23.20
N LYS A 280 1.29 -4.70 22.15
CA LYS A 280 1.67 -4.01 20.91
C LYS A 280 2.05 -2.55 21.16
N ASN A 281 1.34 -1.84 22.03
CA ASN A 281 1.57 -0.40 22.23
C ASN A 281 2.93 -0.13 22.88
N SER A 282 3.37 -1.01 23.78
CA SER A 282 4.67 -0.91 24.43
C SER A 282 5.84 -1.05 23.44
N VAL A 283 5.74 -1.96 22.46
CA VAL A 283 6.74 -2.09 21.37
C VAL A 283 6.77 -0.84 20.50
N LEU A 284 5.59 -0.37 20.09
CA LEU A 284 5.49 0.82 19.23
C LEU A 284 6.13 2.05 19.89
N LYS A 285 5.95 2.20 21.21
CA LYS A 285 6.59 3.29 21.98
C LYS A 285 8.11 3.16 22.05
N ALA A 286 8.63 1.95 22.28
CA ALA A 286 10.08 1.73 22.31
C ALA A 286 10.73 2.08 20.96
N VAL A 287 10.15 1.57 19.86
CA VAL A 287 10.59 1.90 18.50
C VAL A 287 10.50 3.40 18.24
N GLU A 288 9.41 4.05 18.67
CA GLU A 288 9.25 5.51 18.50
C GLU A 288 10.34 6.28 19.25
N GLU A 289 10.67 5.90 20.49
CA GLU A 289 11.74 6.52 21.26
C GLU A 289 13.10 6.36 20.58
N ASP A 290 13.41 5.17 20.07
CA ASP A 290 14.68 4.92 19.37
C ASP A 290 14.79 5.68 18.05
N VAL A 291 13.71 5.71 17.26
CA VAL A 291 13.68 6.52 16.02
C VAL A 291 13.87 8.00 16.35
N ARG A 292 13.24 8.50 17.41
CA ARG A 292 13.35 9.91 17.83
C ARG A 292 14.76 10.29 18.30
N ARG A 293 15.57 9.34 18.81
CA ARG A 293 16.98 9.60 19.20
C ARG A 293 17.86 10.02 18.01
N PHE A 294 17.58 9.49 16.82
CA PHE A 294 18.37 9.76 15.62
C PHE A 294 17.73 10.77 14.65
N LEU A 295 16.48 11.18 14.91
CA LEU A 295 15.72 12.10 14.08
C LEU A 295 15.99 13.56 14.47
N HIS A 296 16.39 14.36 13.49
CA HIS A 296 16.63 15.80 13.64
C HIS A 296 15.91 16.60 12.56
N PHE A 297 15.37 17.76 12.94
CA PHE A 297 14.72 18.69 12.02
C PHE A 297 15.62 19.89 11.72
N THR A 298 15.74 20.22 10.44
CA THR A 298 16.56 21.34 9.92
C THR A 298 15.73 22.63 9.83
N PRO A 299 16.34 23.82 9.98
CA PRO A 299 17.77 24.06 10.17
C PRO A 299 18.24 23.72 11.60
N CYS A 300 19.35 22.97 11.69
CA CYS A 300 20.01 22.64 12.95
C CYS A 300 21.53 22.50 12.71
N GLU A 301 22.32 22.43 13.79
CA GLU A 301 23.72 22.06 13.67
C GLU A 301 23.83 20.60 13.22
N LEU A 302 24.65 20.35 12.19
CA LEU A 302 24.85 19.02 11.64
C LEU A 302 25.93 18.30 12.46
N ASN A 303 25.50 17.51 13.43
CA ASN A 303 26.36 16.61 14.20
C ASN A 303 26.65 15.34 13.38
N LYS A 304 27.93 14.99 13.21
CA LYS A 304 28.37 13.82 12.43
C LYS A 304 28.29 12.51 13.21
N SER A 305 27.25 12.30 14.01
CA SER A 305 26.98 10.97 14.56
C SER A 305 26.58 10.04 13.42
N ASP A 306 27.24 8.88 13.33
CA ASP A 306 26.95 7.88 12.30
C ASP A 306 25.50 7.39 12.45
N GLY A 307 24.66 7.63 11.44
CA GLY A 307 23.25 7.21 11.41
C GLY A 307 22.20 8.30 11.71
N SER A 308 22.59 9.55 11.97
CA SER A 308 21.61 10.64 12.16
C SER A 308 20.78 10.91 10.90
N CYS A 309 19.46 10.99 11.08
CA CYS A 309 18.47 11.27 10.06
C CYS A 309 18.04 12.75 10.14
N TYR A 310 18.34 13.51 9.10
CA TYR A 310 17.97 14.93 9.02
C TYR A 310 16.79 15.11 8.09
N ILE A 311 15.76 15.82 8.55
CA ILE A 311 14.52 16.09 7.81
C ILE A 311 14.29 17.62 7.75
N PRO A 312 13.82 18.19 6.63
CA PRO A 312 13.40 19.59 6.57
C PRO A 312 12.35 19.92 7.63
N GLY A 313 12.54 21.02 8.37
CA GLY A 313 11.70 21.36 9.53
C GLY A 313 10.22 21.58 9.19
N PHE A 314 9.90 22.00 7.96
CA PHE A 314 8.50 22.14 7.54
C PHE A 314 7.75 20.79 7.51
N LEU A 315 8.45 19.65 7.52
CA LEU A 315 7.84 18.32 7.60
C LEU A 315 7.63 17.83 9.04
N SER A 316 8.02 18.59 10.07
CA SER A 316 7.95 18.14 11.47
C SER A 316 6.54 17.71 11.89
N ASP A 317 5.53 18.55 11.59
CA ASP A 317 4.13 18.26 11.92
C ASP A 317 3.63 16.98 11.23
N LEU A 318 4.07 16.75 9.99
CA LEU A 318 3.74 15.52 9.28
C LEU A 318 4.38 14.32 9.97
N VAL A 319 5.67 14.39 10.28
CA VAL A 319 6.38 13.30 10.96
C VAL A 319 5.76 13.03 12.31
N ASP A 320 5.52 14.04 13.15
CA ASP A 320 4.94 13.85 14.48
C ASP A 320 3.52 13.26 14.43
N SER A 321 2.71 13.63 13.43
CA SER A 321 1.37 13.08 13.28
C SER A 321 1.34 11.65 12.72
N LYS A 322 2.35 11.24 11.95
CA LYS A 322 2.35 9.97 11.20
C LYS A 322 3.34 8.93 11.70
N LEU A 323 4.33 9.30 12.52
CA LEU A 323 5.41 8.43 12.95
C LEU A 323 4.90 7.09 13.52
N LYS A 324 3.93 7.15 14.43
CA LYS A 324 3.31 5.95 15.00
C LYS A 324 2.69 5.04 13.93
N LEU A 325 1.97 5.61 12.96
CA LEU A 325 1.35 4.86 11.87
C LEU A 325 2.41 4.23 10.95
N TRP A 326 3.49 4.95 10.64
CA TRP A 326 4.59 4.41 9.86
C TRP A 326 5.29 3.25 10.56
N ILE A 327 5.49 3.34 11.88
CA ILE A 327 6.02 2.22 12.67
C ILE A 327 5.06 1.02 12.63
N GLU A 328 3.76 1.25 12.80
CA GLU A 328 2.76 0.18 12.67
C GLU A 328 2.78 -0.48 11.29
N ASN A 329 2.98 0.30 10.22
CA ASN A 329 3.09 -0.19 8.85
C ASN A 329 4.41 -0.93 8.58
N ALA A 330 5.50 -0.60 9.25
CA ALA A 330 6.74 -1.38 9.18
C ALA A 330 6.52 -2.80 9.74
N PHE A 331 5.89 -2.92 10.91
CA PHE A 331 5.49 -4.22 11.46
C PHE A 331 4.47 -4.95 10.57
N CYS A 332 3.56 -4.21 9.93
CA CYS A 332 2.64 -4.79 8.96
C CYS A 332 3.41 -5.41 7.78
N ALA A 333 4.33 -4.65 7.15
CA ALA A 333 5.18 -5.14 6.07
C ALA A 333 6.01 -6.37 6.46
N GLN A 334 6.52 -6.42 7.70
CA GLN A 334 7.23 -7.59 8.24
C GLN A 334 6.35 -8.84 8.19
N SER A 335 5.08 -8.72 8.61
CA SER A 335 4.11 -9.83 8.66
C SER A 335 3.50 -10.24 7.32
N MET A 336 3.47 -9.36 6.31
CA MET A 336 2.86 -9.67 5.02
C MET A 336 3.65 -10.71 4.23
N GLU A 337 2.94 -11.61 3.55
CA GLU A 337 3.52 -12.72 2.80
C GLU A 337 3.39 -12.55 1.29
N LYS A 338 4.46 -12.93 0.59
CA LYS A 338 4.44 -13.02 -0.87
C LYS A 338 3.44 -14.10 -1.30
N ASP A 339 2.73 -13.84 -2.40
CA ASP A 339 1.67 -14.67 -2.99
C ASP A 339 0.39 -14.75 -2.11
N HIS A 340 0.30 -13.92 -1.07
CA HIS A 340 -0.88 -13.69 -0.27
C HIS A 340 -1.38 -12.24 -0.42
N GLU A 341 -0.78 -11.27 0.28
CA GLU A 341 -1.16 -9.86 0.15
C GLU A 341 -0.55 -9.16 -1.07
N TYR A 342 0.56 -9.69 -1.59
CA TYR A 342 1.30 -9.07 -2.70
C TYR A 342 2.04 -10.09 -3.57
N ILE A 343 2.38 -9.67 -4.78
CA ILE A 343 3.34 -10.39 -5.64
C ILE A 343 4.53 -9.49 -6.00
N LEU A 344 5.59 -10.12 -6.51
CA LEU A 344 6.75 -9.41 -7.04
C LEU A 344 6.67 -9.40 -8.57
N GLU A 345 6.63 -8.21 -9.15
CA GLU A 345 6.60 -8.00 -10.59
C GLU A 345 7.87 -7.30 -11.08
N SER A 346 8.04 -7.25 -12.40
CA SER A 346 9.19 -6.57 -13.01
C SER A 346 9.30 -5.08 -12.64
N HIS A 347 8.21 -4.44 -12.25
CA HIS A 347 8.15 -3.01 -11.91
C HIS A 347 8.14 -2.73 -10.40
N GLY A 348 7.96 -3.72 -9.53
CA GLY A 348 7.90 -3.49 -8.08
C GLY A 348 7.13 -4.54 -7.29
N VAL A 349 6.84 -4.22 -6.03
CA VAL A 349 5.90 -4.97 -5.18
C VAL A 349 4.48 -4.53 -5.52
N VAL A 350 3.59 -5.48 -5.83
CA VAL A 350 2.25 -5.21 -6.34
C VAL A 350 1.18 -5.82 -5.43
N PRO A 351 0.16 -5.04 -5.00
CA PRO A 351 -0.95 -5.55 -4.20
C PRO A 351 -1.77 -6.64 -4.88
N VAL A 352 -2.27 -7.57 -4.08
CA VAL A 352 -3.28 -8.55 -4.47
C VAL A 352 -4.50 -8.36 -3.58
N ASP A 353 -5.66 -8.14 -4.19
CA ASP A 353 -6.93 -8.14 -3.44
C ASP A 353 -7.38 -9.60 -3.24
N TYR A 354 -6.62 -10.36 -2.46
CA TYR A 354 -6.89 -11.77 -2.18
C TYR A 354 -8.26 -11.97 -1.52
N SER A 355 -8.67 -10.97 -0.73
CA SER A 355 -9.79 -11.04 0.19
C SER A 355 -11.17 -10.92 -0.51
N CYS A 356 -11.23 -10.26 -1.66
CA CYS A 356 -12.48 -10.06 -2.40
C CYS A 356 -12.39 -10.60 -3.83
N THR A 357 -11.31 -10.30 -4.56
CA THR A 357 -11.25 -10.57 -6.00
C THR A 357 -10.18 -11.53 -6.46
N GLY A 358 -9.15 -11.83 -5.67
CA GLY A 358 -8.00 -12.62 -6.09
C GLY A 358 -7.18 -11.99 -7.24
N VAL A 359 -7.38 -10.69 -7.51
CA VAL A 359 -6.81 -9.95 -8.64
C VAL A 359 -5.55 -9.19 -8.22
N VAL A 360 -4.52 -9.26 -9.06
CA VAL A 360 -3.32 -8.42 -8.97
C VAL A 360 -3.63 -6.97 -9.39
N GLN A 361 -3.34 -6.02 -8.51
CA GLN A 361 -3.60 -4.58 -8.71
C GLN A 361 -2.36 -3.87 -9.26
N ASN A 362 -1.99 -4.14 -10.51
CA ASN A 362 -0.76 -3.62 -11.17
C ASN A 362 -0.57 -2.09 -11.12
N PHE A 363 -1.62 -1.32 -10.86
CA PHE A 363 -1.60 0.14 -10.86
C PHE A 363 -1.90 0.75 -9.48
N MET A 364 -1.86 -0.07 -8.43
CA MET A 364 -2.07 0.38 -7.05
C MET A 364 -0.80 0.19 -6.23
N THR A 365 -0.61 1.09 -5.28
CA THR A 365 0.44 1.03 -4.25
C THR A 365 -0.19 1.32 -2.90
N TRP A 366 0.39 0.81 -1.82
CA TRP A 366 -0.04 1.23 -0.48
C TRP A 366 0.45 2.64 -0.14
N SER A 367 -0.28 3.31 0.76
CA SER A 367 0.09 4.62 1.31
C SER A 367 0.83 4.50 2.65
N ASP A 368 1.19 5.64 3.24
CA ASP A 368 1.72 5.77 4.60
C ASP A 368 2.94 4.86 4.88
N GLY A 369 3.89 4.82 3.94
CA GLY A 369 5.15 4.09 4.10
C GLY A 369 5.08 2.59 3.83
N LEU A 370 3.90 1.97 3.81
CA LEU A 370 3.75 0.52 3.69
C LEU A 370 4.36 -0.03 2.38
N GLN A 371 4.18 0.67 1.27
CA GLN A 371 4.81 0.33 -0.01
C GLN A 371 6.34 0.37 0.10
N GLN A 372 6.88 1.43 0.71
CA GLN A 372 8.32 1.62 0.86
C GLN A 372 8.95 0.54 1.76
N PHE A 373 8.28 0.14 2.84
CA PHE A 373 8.73 -0.96 3.69
C PHE A 373 8.76 -2.30 2.94
N LEU A 374 7.74 -2.59 2.12
CA LEU A 374 7.74 -3.79 1.28
C LEU A 374 8.83 -3.74 0.19
N GLU A 375 9.09 -2.57 -0.39
CA GLU A 375 10.18 -2.37 -1.35
C GLU A 375 11.56 -2.63 -0.70
N MET A 376 11.76 -2.17 0.54
CA MET A 376 12.97 -2.47 1.31
C MET A 376 13.05 -3.95 1.70
N LYS A 377 11.94 -4.57 2.14
CA LYS A 377 11.86 -6.02 2.44
C LYS A 377 12.36 -6.90 1.28
N HIS A 378 12.12 -6.49 0.04
CA HIS A 378 12.51 -7.23 -1.17
C HIS A 378 13.67 -6.62 -1.96
N MET A 379 14.34 -5.59 -1.43
CA MET A 379 15.45 -4.88 -2.09
C MET A 379 15.11 -4.39 -3.51
N PHE A 380 13.89 -3.88 -3.69
CA PHE A 380 13.42 -3.23 -4.91
C PHE A 380 13.79 -1.74 -4.96
N LYS A 381 13.54 -1.10 -6.10
CA LYS A 381 13.67 0.36 -6.22
C LYS A 381 12.77 1.03 -5.15
N LEU A 382 13.38 1.80 -4.25
CA LEU A 382 12.65 2.58 -3.25
C LEU A 382 11.95 3.78 -3.93
N SER A 383 10.63 3.79 -3.89
CA SER A 383 9.79 4.91 -4.29
C SER A 383 9.76 5.99 -3.21
N ASP A 384 9.56 7.25 -3.60
CA ASP A 384 9.27 8.32 -2.65
C ASP A 384 7.80 8.22 -2.20
N MET A 385 7.49 8.63 -0.97
CA MET A 385 6.10 8.73 -0.54
C MET A 385 5.35 9.77 -1.38
N THR A 386 4.05 9.51 -1.58
CA THR A 386 3.15 10.41 -2.30
C THR A 386 2.04 10.92 -1.39
N THR A 387 1.53 12.11 -1.68
CA THR A 387 0.36 12.69 -1.02
C THR A 387 -0.87 12.51 -1.89
N ILE A 388 -2.00 12.09 -1.29
CA ILE A 388 -3.29 12.07 -1.98
C ILE A 388 -3.85 13.50 -1.95
N THR A 389 -3.66 14.25 -3.04
CA THR A 389 -4.11 15.64 -3.20
C THR A 389 -5.44 15.77 -3.92
N ASN A 390 -5.93 14.68 -4.48
CA ASN A 390 -7.12 14.65 -5.30
C ASN A 390 -7.75 13.29 -5.13
N TYR A 391 -9.08 13.20 -5.21
CA TYR A 391 -9.75 11.90 -5.11
C TYR A 391 -11.17 11.95 -5.64
N MET A 392 -11.62 10.81 -6.16
CA MET A 392 -12.99 10.55 -6.54
C MET A 392 -13.34 9.13 -6.11
N SER A 393 -14.36 8.97 -5.26
CA SER A 393 -14.84 7.63 -4.91
C SER A 393 -15.76 7.08 -6.00
N ASN A 394 -15.89 5.75 -6.06
CA ASN A 394 -16.85 5.10 -6.94
C ASN A 394 -18.28 5.58 -6.65
N VAL A 395 -18.64 5.73 -5.38
CA VAL A 395 -19.93 6.29 -4.95
C VAL A 395 -20.11 7.72 -5.46
N GLY A 396 -19.12 8.58 -5.24
CA GLY A 396 -19.15 9.99 -5.65
C GLY A 396 -19.28 10.17 -7.15
N LEU A 397 -18.54 9.38 -7.94
CA LEU A 397 -18.64 9.40 -9.41
C LEU A 397 -20.03 8.97 -9.87
N LEU A 398 -20.53 7.85 -9.38
CA LEU A 398 -21.82 7.30 -9.80
C LEU A 398 -22.98 8.21 -9.38
N GLN A 399 -22.92 8.84 -8.21
CA GLN A 399 -23.93 9.79 -7.75
C GLN A 399 -24.05 11.03 -8.66
N LYS A 400 -23.06 11.35 -9.48
CA LYS A 400 -23.17 12.41 -10.51
C LYS A 400 -24.25 12.14 -11.55
N TYR A 401 -24.57 10.87 -11.80
CA TYR A 401 -25.64 10.46 -12.71
C TYR A 401 -27.03 10.48 -12.05
N LYS A 402 -27.12 10.82 -10.76
CA LYS A 402 -28.38 10.89 -10.00
C LYS A 402 -29.19 9.58 -10.14
N ASN A 403 -30.45 9.67 -10.57
CA ASN A 403 -31.32 8.52 -10.78
C ASN A 403 -31.15 7.86 -12.17
N GLN A 404 -30.18 8.28 -12.99
CA GLN A 404 -29.91 7.71 -14.33
C GLN A 404 -28.82 6.62 -14.30
N ILE A 405 -28.72 5.90 -13.18
CA ILE A 405 -27.83 4.76 -13.00
C ILE A 405 -28.61 3.48 -13.30
N TYR A 406 -28.08 2.69 -14.23
CA TYR A 406 -28.57 1.38 -14.61
C TYR A 406 -27.48 0.35 -14.38
N GLY A 407 -27.86 -0.87 -14.03
CA GLY A 407 -26.89 -1.85 -13.60
C GLY A 407 -27.29 -3.28 -13.91
N LEU A 408 -26.31 -4.13 -14.20
CA LEU A 408 -26.52 -5.56 -14.33
C LEU A 408 -25.57 -6.32 -13.42
N SER A 409 -26.04 -7.45 -12.87
CA SER A 409 -25.17 -8.42 -12.20
C SER A 409 -25.74 -9.83 -12.29
N GLY A 410 -24.87 -10.84 -12.16
CA GLY A 410 -25.30 -12.23 -11.92
C GLY A 410 -26.02 -12.41 -10.58
N THR A 411 -25.68 -11.58 -9.60
CA THR A 411 -26.13 -11.70 -8.21
C THR A 411 -26.20 -10.30 -7.59
N LEU A 412 -27.39 -9.76 -7.33
CA LEU A 412 -27.52 -8.49 -6.60
C LEU A 412 -27.27 -8.63 -5.09
N GLY A 413 -27.27 -9.86 -4.59
CA GLY A 413 -27.01 -10.15 -3.19
C GLY A 413 -28.24 -10.50 -2.38
N GLN A 414 -28.02 -10.63 -1.08
CA GLN A 414 -29.09 -10.79 -0.10
C GLN A 414 -29.79 -9.45 0.16
N GLN A 415 -30.87 -9.51 0.93
CA GLN A 415 -31.70 -8.36 1.23
C GLN A 415 -30.90 -7.18 1.83
N ALA A 416 -29.97 -7.45 2.76
CA ALA A 416 -29.13 -6.42 3.37
C ALA A 416 -28.24 -5.69 2.35
N GLU A 417 -27.69 -6.41 1.36
CA GLU A 417 -26.87 -5.82 0.29
C GLU A 417 -27.71 -4.94 -0.64
N ILE A 418 -28.90 -5.40 -1.01
CA ILE A 418 -29.85 -4.65 -1.84
C ILE A 418 -30.30 -3.38 -1.14
N GLU A 419 -30.65 -3.47 0.15
CA GLU A 419 -31.06 -2.32 0.96
C GLU A 419 -29.93 -1.31 1.11
N THR A 420 -28.70 -1.77 1.35
CA THR A 420 -27.52 -0.91 1.40
C THR A 420 -27.30 -0.18 0.07
N MET A 421 -27.38 -0.88 -1.08
CA MET A 421 -27.30 -0.20 -2.38
C MET A 421 -28.39 0.85 -2.57
N ARG A 422 -29.63 0.58 -2.14
CA ARG A 422 -30.73 1.57 -2.20
C ARG A 422 -30.51 2.78 -1.30
N LYS A 423 -29.89 2.58 -0.12
CA LYS A 423 -29.50 3.66 0.80
C LYS A 423 -28.39 4.54 0.21
N ILE A 424 -27.43 3.95 -0.49
CA ILE A 424 -26.31 4.68 -1.10
C ILE A 424 -26.75 5.43 -2.36
N TYR A 425 -27.60 4.81 -3.19
CA TYR A 425 -28.03 5.34 -4.48
C TYR A 425 -29.56 5.53 -4.51
N GLU A 426 -29.99 6.74 -4.14
CA GLU A 426 -31.40 7.08 -3.99
C GLU A 426 -32.19 6.96 -5.30
N GLY A 427 -33.40 6.39 -5.24
CA GLY A 427 -34.28 6.23 -6.41
C GLY A 427 -33.87 5.10 -7.37
N ILE A 428 -33.05 4.16 -6.93
CA ILE A 428 -32.74 2.93 -7.66
C ILE A 428 -33.68 1.79 -7.26
N GLU A 429 -34.36 1.21 -8.24
CA GLU A 429 -35.14 -0.01 -8.08
C GLU A 429 -34.30 -1.25 -8.41
N THR A 430 -34.67 -2.41 -7.89
CA THR A 430 -34.05 -3.69 -8.26
C THR A 430 -35.06 -4.64 -8.91
N CYS A 431 -34.61 -5.42 -9.88
CA CYS A 431 -35.44 -6.40 -10.59
C CYS A 431 -34.65 -7.68 -10.86
N GLN A 432 -35.28 -8.84 -10.71
CA GLN A 432 -34.70 -10.12 -11.07
C GLN A 432 -35.33 -10.63 -12.36
N ILE A 433 -34.50 -10.88 -13.37
CA ILE A 433 -34.96 -11.41 -14.66
C ILE A 433 -34.97 -12.95 -14.59
N PRO A 434 -36.09 -13.60 -14.95
CA PRO A 434 -36.16 -15.06 -15.06
C PRO A 434 -35.13 -15.59 -16.07
N SER A 435 -34.51 -16.72 -15.77
CA SER A 435 -33.55 -17.34 -16.70
C SER A 435 -34.25 -17.95 -17.91
N PHE A 436 -33.64 -17.85 -19.10
CA PHE A 436 -34.19 -18.45 -20.32
C PHE A 436 -34.30 -19.97 -20.22
N LYS A 437 -33.31 -20.61 -19.57
CA LYS A 437 -33.32 -22.04 -19.26
C LYS A 437 -33.30 -22.28 -17.77
N ARG A 438 -33.94 -23.36 -17.32
CA ARG A 438 -33.89 -23.79 -15.91
C ARG A 438 -32.46 -24.18 -15.52
N ARG A 439 -31.94 -23.56 -14.46
CA ARG A 439 -30.64 -23.90 -13.85
C ARG A 439 -30.68 -25.31 -13.24
N LYS A 440 -29.64 -26.11 -13.50
CA LYS A 440 -29.48 -27.50 -13.01
C LYS A 440 -28.21 -27.65 -12.17
N LEU A 441 -28.07 -26.81 -11.14
CA LEU A 441 -26.96 -26.89 -10.20
C LEU A 441 -27.31 -27.82 -9.05
N PHE A 442 -26.43 -28.76 -8.73
CA PHE A 442 -26.49 -29.57 -7.52
C PHE A 442 -25.41 -29.13 -6.53
N GLU A 443 -25.81 -28.67 -5.34
CA GLU A 443 -24.89 -28.28 -4.28
C GLU A 443 -24.62 -29.49 -3.38
N VAL A 444 -23.36 -29.96 -3.42
CA VAL A 444 -22.89 -31.04 -2.55
C VAL A 444 -22.70 -30.47 -1.15
N GLN A 445 -23.04 -31.27 -0.13
CA GLN A 445 -22.84 -30.88 1.27
C GLN A 445 -21.38 -30.46 1.52
N GLY A 446 -21.22 -29.28 2.11
CA GLY A 446 -19.92 -28.72 2.42
C GLY A 446 -19.21 -29.44 3.56
N VAL A 447 -17.88 -29.42 3.55
CA VAL A 447 -17.02 -30.12 4.53
C VAL A 447 -16.15 -29.11 5.25
N ILE A 448 -16.03 -29.27 6.57
CA ILE A 448 -15.13 -28.48 7.44
C ILE A 448 -14.03 -29.41 7.93
N MET A 449 -12.79 -29.04 7.67
CA MET A 449 -11.59 -29.80 8.04
C MET A 449 -10.84 -29.07 9.14
N LYS A 450 -10.38 -29.77 10.18
CA LYS A 450 -9.64 -29.12 11.28
C LYS A 450 -8.18 -28.84 10.94
N ASP A 451 -7.58 -29.76 10.18
CA ASP A 451 -6.16 -29.78 9.87
C ASP A 451 -5.92 -29.33 8.41
N GLU A 452 -4.90 -28.49 8.21
CA GLU A 452 -4.60 -27.89 6.90
C GLU A 452 -4.10 -28.95 5.90
N ARG A 453 -3.27 -29.89 6.37
CA ARG A 453 -2.78 -30.99 5.52
C ARG A 453 -3.94 -31.87 5.06
N ARG A 454 -4.81 -32.30 5.98
CA ARG A 454 -6.00 -33.11 5.64
C ARG A 454 -6.98 -32.34 4.77
N TRP A 455 -7.08 -31.03 4.92
CA TRP A 455 -7.88 -30.16 4.04
C TRP A 455 -7.35 -30.16 2.60
N ILE A 456 -6.05 -29.98 2.39
CA ILE A 456 -5.41 -30.07 1.06
C ILE A 456 -5.59 -31.48 0.46
N GLU A 457 -5.37 -32.53 1.28
CA GLU A 457 -5.61 -33.91 0.85
C GLU A 457 -7.05 -34.12 0.41
N LYS A 458 -8.03 -33.61 1.18
CA LYS A 458 -9.45 -33.73 0.85
C LYS A 458 -9.83 -33.02 -0.44
N ILE A 459 -9.28 -31.82 -0.67
CA ILE A 459 -9.45 -31.11 -1.95
C ILE A 459 -8.92 -31.96 -3.10
N CYS A 460 -7.71 -32.51 -2.95
CA CYS A 460 -7.11 -33.35 -3.99
C CYS A 460 -7.92 -34.62 -4.25
N GLU A 461 -8.39 -35.30 -3.20
CA GLU A 461 -9.27 -36.48 -3.29
C GLU A 461 -10.51 -36.17 -4.14
N VAL A 462 -11.22 -35.07 -3.84
CA VAL A 462 -12.42 -34.67 -4.57
C VAL A 462 -12.11 -34.31 -6.03
N VAL A 463 -11.02 -33.57 -6.28
CA VAL A 463 -10.63 -33.20 -7.65
C VAL A 463 -10.31 -34.45 -8.49
N VAL A 464 -9.58 -35.41 -7.91
CA VAL A 464 -9.24 -36.66 -8.58
C VAL A 464 -10.49 -37.51 -8.83
N GLU A 465 -11.36 -37.66 -7.83
CA GLU A 465 -12.62 -38.41 -7.96
C GLU A 465 -13.51 -37.88 -9.09
N GLN A 466 -13.63 -36.55 -9.21
CA GLN A 466 -14.50 -35.93 -10.23
C GLN A 466 -13.84 -35.87 -11.62
N SER A 467 -12.52 -35.79 -11.71
CA SER A 467 -11.79 -35.70 -12.99
C SER A 467 -11.46 -37.06 -13.60
N GLN A 468 -11.57 -38.15 -12.83
CA GLN A 468 -11.32 -39.52 -13.29
C GLN A 468 -12.61 -40.28 -13.60
N PHE A 469 -12.46 -41.43 -14.26
CA PHE A 469 -13.58 -42.31 -14.56
C PHE A 469 -13.90 -43.14 -13.32
N THR A 470 -15.17 -43.19 -12.94
CA THR A 470 -15.65 -44.08 -11.88
C THR A 470 -16.63 -45.10 -12.46
N THR A 471 -16.92 -46.15 -11.71
CA THR A 471 -17.88 -47.20 -12.12
C THR A 471 -19.27 -46.63 -12.44
N PHE A 472 -19.62 -45.47 -11.87
CA PHE A 472 -20.96 -44.88 -11.94
C PHE A 472 -21.02 -43.57 -12.76
N ALA A 473 -19.88 -42.93 -13.05
CA ALA A 473 -19.83 -41.65 -13.73
C ALA A 473 -18.59 -41.48 -14.61
N GLY A 474 -18.77 -40.84 -15.77
CA GLY A 474 -17.67 -40.45 -16.65
C GLY A 474 -16.83 -39.31 -16.08
N LYS A 475 -15.71 -38.99 -16.74
CA LYS A 475 -14.80 -37.90 -16.36
C LYS A 475 -15.47 -36.53 -16.54
N ARG A 476 -15.54 -35.74 -15.46
CA ARG A 476 -16.00 -34.34 -15.50
C ARG A 476 -14.82 -33.40 -15.73
N ALA A 477 -15.13 -32.15 -16.03
CA ALA A 477 -14.18 -31.05 -15.89
C ALA A 477 -14.30 -30.49 -14.47
N VAL A 478 -13.20 -30.05 -13.87
CA VAL A 478 -13.17 -29.52 -12.49
C VAL A 478 -12.59 -28.12 -12.47
N LEU A 479 -13.22 -27.21 -11.73
CA LEU A 479 -12.71 -25.88 -11.41
C LEU A 479 -12.46 -25.80 -9.91
N VAL A 480 -11.22 -25.55 -9.50
CA VAL A 480 -10.82 -25.34 -8.11
C VAL A 480 -10.62 -23.85 -7.89
N VAL A 481 -11.40 -23.27 -6.97
CA VAL A 481 -11.37 -21.85 -6.62
C VAL A 481 -10.66 -21.68 -5.28
N CYS A 482 -9.50 -21.05 -5.33
CA CYS A 482 -8.60 -20.81 -4.21
C CYS A 482 -8.71 -19.34 -3.76
N GLU A 483 -8.54 -19.09 -2.46
CA GLU A 483 -8.55 -17.73 -1.91
C GLU A 483 -7.29 -16.95 -2.33
N THR A 484 -6.13 -17.60 -2.27
CA THR A 484 -4.82 -16.97 -2.42
C THR A 484 -4.00 -17.61 -3.55
N ILE A 485 -3.04 -16.87 -4.08
CA ILE A 485 -2.10 -17.38 -5.10
C ILE A 485 -1.25 -18.50 -4.49
N LYS A 486 -0.79 -18.30 -3.25
CA LYS A 486 -0.04 -19.30 -2.46
C LYS A 486 -0.79 -20.64 -2.41
N LEU A 487 -2.07 -20.63 -2.05
CA LEU A 487 -2.88 -21.85 -2.01
C LEU A 487 -3.05 -22.50 -3.39
N ALA A 488 -3.31 -21.68 -4.42
CA ALA A 488 -3.45 -22.18 -5.79
C ALA A 488 -2.17 -22.90 -6.26
N ASN A 489 -1.00 -22.34 -5.95
CA ASN A 489 0.31 -22.98 -6.20
C ASN A 489 0.48 -24.28 -5.42
N THR A 490 0.13 -24.30 -4.14
CA THR A 490 0.21 -25.51 -3.30
C THR A 490 -0.67 -26.63 -3.84
N ILE A 491 -1.91 -26.32 -4.23
CA ILE A 491 -2.83 -27.31 -4.81
C ILE A 491 -2.35 -27.77 -6.19
N ASP A 492 -1.81 -26.87 -7.02
CA ASP A 492 -1.22 -27.25 -8.31
C ASP A 492 -0.09 -28.26 -8.12
N GLN A 493 0.83 -28.00 -7.19
CA GLN A 493 1.92 -28.91 -6.86
C GLN A 493 1.39 -30.25 -6.33
N ALA A 494 0.43 -30.25 -5.42
CA ALA A 494 -0.17 -31.46 -4.85
C ALA A 494 -0.92 -32.34 -5.88
N LEU A 495 -1.40 -31.73 -6.98
CA LEU A 495 -2.07 -32.41 -8.08
C LEU A 495 -1.14 -32.78 -9.26
N LYS A 496 0.13 -32.36 -9.24
CA LYS A 496 1.06 -32.47 -10.38
C LYS A 496 1.18 -33.88 -10.96
N GLU A 497 1.22 -34.90 -10.11
CA GLU A 497 1.32 -36.31 -10.54
C GLU A 497 -0.04 -37.00 -10.67
N LYS A 498 -1.10 -36.40 -10.10
CA LYS A 498 -2.44 -36.99 -10.01
C LYS A 498 -3.35 -36.63 -11.19
N VAL A 499 -3.11 -35.47 -11.80
CA VAL A 499 -3.92 -34.92 -12.90
C VAL A 499 -3.02 -34.50 -14.06
N LYS A 500 -3.19 -35.14 -15.22
CA LYS A 500 -2.38 -34.86 -16.42
C LYS A 500 -2.74 -33.52 -17.08
N ASN A 501 -4.02 -33.24 -17.26
CA ASN A 501 -4.51 -32.04 -17.94
C ASN A 501 -4.96 -30.99 -16.93
N LYS A 502 -4.00 -30.29 -16.33
CA LYS A 502 -4.26 -29.20 -15.38
C LYS A 502 -3.79 -27.86 -15.92
N MET A 503 -4.47 -26.79 -15.51
CA MET A 503 -4.10 -25.41 -15.82
C MET A 503 -4.19 -24.59 -14.53
N LEU A 504 -3.12 -23.85 -14.20
CA LEU A 504 -3.12 -22.86 -13.14
C LEU A 504 -3.45 -21.48 -13.72
N TYR A 505 -4.37 -20.78 -13.09
CA TYR A 505 -4.83 -19.47 -13.51
C TYR A 505 -4.76 -18.47 -12.35
N ILE A 506 -4.04 -17.37 -12.57
CA ILE A 506 -3.97 -16.25 -11.63
C ILE A 506 -4.46 -15.01 -12.39
N ASN A 507 -5.48 -14.35 -11.87
CA ASN A 507 -6.01 -13.15 -12.52
C ASN A 507 -5.09 -11.95 -12.30
N ASN A 508 -4.44 -11.50 -13.37
CA ASN A 508 -3.53 -10.36 -13.37
C ASN A 508 -4.07 -9.13 -14.12
N ASN A 509 -5.39 -9.06 -14.37
CA ASN A 509 -6.03 -8.03 -15.20
C ASN A 509 -5.47 -7.92 -16.64
N ARG A 510 -4.77 -8.94 -17.14
CA ARG A 510 -4.34 -9.03 -18.55
C ARG A 510 -5.32 -9.86 -19.38
N ASP A 511 -5.18 -9.79 -20.70
CA ASP A 511 -6.01 -10.56 -21.63
C ASP A 511 -5.78 -12.06 -21.44
N ASN A 512 -6.81 -12.71 -20.93
CA ASN A 512 -6.83 -14.14 -20.60
C ASN A 512 -7.78 -14.92 -21.52
N SER A 513 -8.24 -14.30 -22.61
CA SER A 513 -9.19 -14.88 -23.57
C SER A 513 -8.75 -16.26 -24.09
N VAL A 514 -7.44 -16.49 -24.24
CA VAL A 514 -6.87 -17.75 -24.74
C VAL A 514 -7.24 -18.96 -23.87
N ILE A 515 -7.28 -18.79 -22.55
CA ILE A 515 -7.56 -19.89 -21.61
C ILE A 515 -9.06 -20.22 -21.62
N PHE A 516 -9.91 -19.21 -21.69
CA PHE A 516 -11.37 -19.38 -21.61
C PHE A 516 -12.06 -19.59 -22.97
N ALA A 517 -11.38 -19.30 -24.09
CA ALA A 517 -11.86 -19.64 -25.44
C ALA A 517 -11.84 -21.15 -25.70
N LYS A 518 -11.02 -21.90 -24.93
CA LYS A 518 -10.93 -23.35 -25.07
C LYS A 518 -12.14 -24.03 -24.43
N LYS A 519 -12.82 -24.86 -25.20
CA LYS A 519 -13.89 -25.75 -24.72
C LYS A 519 -13.28 -26.86 -23.86
N LEU A 520 -13.67 -26.93 -22.58
CA LEU A 520 -13.14 -27.89 -21.61
C LEU A 520 -13.54 -29.32 -21.95
N GLY A 521 -12.54 -30.20 -21.95
CA GLY A 521 -12.68 -31.63 -22.19
C GLY A 521 -12.86 -32.43 -20.90
N SER A 522 -13.09 -33.73 -21.09
CA SER A 522 -13.24 -34.70 -20.00
C SER A 522 -11.93 -34.89 -19.24
N GLY A 523 -11.94 -34.61 -17.93
CA GLY A 523 -10.78 -34.71 -17.04
C GLY A 523 -9.90 -33.47 -16.99
N ASP A 524 -10.28 -32.38 -17.68
CA ASP A 524 -9.57 -31.11 -17.57
C ASP A 524 -9.81 -30.49 -16.19
N VAL A 525 -8.74 -30.00 -15.56
CA VAL A 525 -8.79 -29.32 -14.26
C VAL A 525 -8.23 -27.90 -14.39
N ILE A 526 -8.99 -26.93 -13.90
CA ILE A 526 -8.54 -25.54 -13.75
C ILE A 526 -8.37 -25.26 -12.26
N ILE A 527 -7.22 -24.74 -11.87
CA ILE A 527 -6.95 -24.22 -10.53
C ILE A 527 -6.84 -22.71 -10.68
N ALA A 528 -7.59 -21.98 -9.87
CA ALA A 528 -7.81 -20.56 -10.10
C ALA A 528 -7.89 -19.80 -8.77
N THR A 529 -7.36 -18.58 -8.71
CA THR A 529 -7.70 -17.66 -7.62
C THR A 529 -9.16 -17.21 -7.71
N ASN A 530 -9.68 -16.57 -6.66
CA ASN A 530 -11.02 -15.99 -6.66
C ASN A 530 -11.24 -15.14 -7.93
N LEU A 531 -12.45 -15.18 -8.50
CA LEU A 531 -12.84 -14.48 -9.74
C LEU A 531 -11.97 -14.69 -10.99
N ALA A 532 -11.14 -15.72 -11.05
CA ALA A 532 -10.49 -16.16 -12.28
C ALA A 532 -11.50 -16.34 -13.43
N GLY A 533 -11.38 -15.57 -14.50
CA GLY A 533 -12.32 -15.59 -15.63
C GLY A 533 -13.66 -14.90 -15.37
N ARG A 534 -13.71 -13.89 -14.49
CA ARG A 534 -14.89 -12.99 -14.39
C ARG A 534 -15.20 -12.37 -15.76
N GLY A 535 -16.49 -12.28 -16.08
CA GLY A 535 -16.95 -11.83 -17.40
C GLY A 535 -16.71 -12.79 -18.56
N THR A 536 -16.20 -14.01 -18.33
CA THR A 536 -15.97 -15.01 -19.40
C THR A 536 -16.69 -16.33 -19.12
N ASP A 537 -17.23 -16.94 -20.18
CA ASP A 537 -17.97 -18.19 -20.14
C ASP A 537 -17.08 -19.43 -20.32
N LEU A 538 -17.07 -20.32 -19.32
CA LEU A 538 -16.42 -21.63 -19.41
C LEU A 538 -17.29 -22.57 -20.23
N GLN A 539 -16.90 -22.80 -21.48
CA GLN A 539 -17.58 -23.75 -22.35
C GLN A 539 -17.13 -25.18 -22.05
N ILE A 540 -18.07 -26.12 -21.98
CA ILE A 540 -17.79 -27.54 -21.72
C ILE A 540 -18.18 -28.42 -22.91
N SER A 541 -17.44 -29.52 -23.09
CA SER A 541 -17.75 -30.53 -24.10
C SER A 541 -19.02 -31.33 -23.79
N ASP A 542 -19.59 -31.96 -24.81
CA ASP A 542 -20.78 -32.78 -24.64
C ASP A 542 -20.49 -34.06 -23.84
N SER A 543 -19.24 -34.56 -23.85
CA SER A 543 -18.80 -35.64 -22.97
C SER A 543 -18.84 -35.21 -21.50
N VAL A 544 -18.38 -33.99 -21.20
CA VAL A 544 -18.46 -33.41 -19.84
C VAL A 544 -19.91 -33.20 -19.42
N LYS A 545 -20.78 -32.69 -20.31
CA LYS A 545 -22.22 -32.54 -20.01
C LYS A 545 -22.87 -33.88 -19.64
N LYS A 546 -22.60 -34.94 -20.41
CA LYS A 546 -23.12 -36.29 -20.13
C LYS A 546 -22.60 -36.86 -18.80
N ALA A 547 -21.39 -36.49 -18.39
CA ALA A 547 -20.78 -36.88 -17.12
C ALA A 547 -21.27 -36.09 -15.89
N GLY A 548 -22.25 -35.18 -16.05
CA GLY A 548 -22.76 -34.33 -14.96
C GLY A 548 -22.29 -32.87 -15.01
N GLY A 549 -21.53 -32.50 -16.05
CA GLY A 549 -21.08 -31.13 -16.29
C GLY A 549 -19.89 -30.71 -15.44
N LEU A 550 -19.63 -29.40 -15.40
CA LEU A 550 -18.55 -28.82 -14.60
C LEU A 550 -18.78 -29.08 -13.10
N PHE A 551 -17.73 -29.49 -12.39
CA PHE A 551 -17.69 -29.57 -10.94
C PHE A 551 -16.85 -28.42 -10.38
N VAL A 552 -17.41 -27.63 -9.45
CA VAL A 552 -16.70 -26.51 -8.81
C VAL A 552 -16.33 -26.89 -7.38
N VAL A 553 -15.05 -26.80 -7.03
CA VAL A 553 -14.54 -26.93 -5.67
C VAL A 553 -14.16 -25.54 -5.18
N GLN A 554 -14.83 -25.02 -4.15
CA GLN A 554 -14.41 -23.81 -3.47
C GLN A 554 -13.69 -24.19 -2.17
N THR A 555 -12.45 -23.72 -2.01
CA THR A 555 -11.58 -24.20 -0.92
C THR A 555 -11.65 -23.34 0.34
N PHE A 556 -12.39 -22.24 0.34
CA PHE A 556 -12.44 -21.27 1.43
C PHE A 556 -13.86 -20.78 1.65
N LEU A 557 -14.18 -20.33 2.87
CA LEU A 557 -15.45 -19.66 3.13
C LEU A 557 -15.34 -18.23 2.57
N PRO A 558 -16.09 -17.88 1.51
CA PRO A 558 -16.05 -16.53 0.98
C PRO A 558 -16.62 -15.52 1.98
N LYS A 559 -16.20 -14.25 1.90
CA LYS A 559 -16.67 -13.18 2.79
C LYS A 559 -18.18 -13.00 2.79
N ASN A 560 -18.84 -13.20 1.64
CA ASN A 560 -20.29 -13.03 1.50
C ASN A 560 -20.88 -14.12 0.59
N ALA A 561 -22.21 -14.27 0.66
CA ALA A 561 -22.95 -15.25 -0.12
C ALA A 561 -22.89 -15.01 -1.64
N ARG A 562 -22.66 -13.77 -2.10
CA ARG A 562 -22.57 -13.46 -3.54
C ARG A 562 -21.37 -14.11 -4.19
N VAL A 563 -20.19 -13.98 -3.57
CA VAL A 563 -18.95 -14.58 -4.07
C VAL A 563 -19.11 -16.10 -4.17
N GLU A 564 -19.78 -16.74 -3.20
CA GLU A 564 -20.14 -18.16 -3.27
C GLU A 564 -21.05 -18.46 -4.46
N ALA A 565 -22.15 -17.71 -4.59
CA ALA A 565 -23.12 -17.90 -5.68
C ALA A 565 -22.50 -17.66 -7.06
N GLN A 566 -21.52 -16.75 -7.16
CA GLN A 566 -20.75 -16.49 -8.38
C GLN A 566 -19.79 -17.63 -8.72
N ALA A 567 -19.08 -18.16 -7.73
CA ALA A 567 -18.22 -19.33 -7.90
C ALA A 567 -19.05 -20.54 -8.34
N PHE A 568 -20.15 -20.82 -7.65
CA PHE A 568 -21.05 -21.94 -7.96
C PHE A 568 -21.79 -21.73 -9.28
N GLY A 569 -22.10 -20.47 -9.64
CA GLY A 569 -22.66 -20.06 -10.92
C GLY A 569 -21.71 -20.19 -12.13
N ARG A 570 -20.46 -20.60 -11.91
CA ARG A 570 -19.57 -21.07 -13.00
C ARG A 570 -20.07 -22.40 -13.56
N ALA A 571 -20.70 -23.23 -12.74
CA ALA A 571 -21.35 -24.47 -13.16
C ALA A 571 -22.80 -24.23 -13.61
N ALA A 572 -23.36 -25.24 -14.30
CA ALA A 572 -24.76 -25.30 -14.71
C ALA A 572 -25.27 -24.14 -15.59
N ARG A 573 -24.41 -23.56 -16.44
CA ARG A 573 -24.78 -22.49 -17.39
C ARG A 573 -25.59 -23.02 -18.58
N GLN A 574 -26.48 -22.18 -19.10
CA GLN A 574 -27.26 -22.46 -20.34
C GLN A 574 -28.05 -23.78 -20.29
N GLY A 575 -28.52 -24.17 -19.09
CA GLY A 575 -29.28 -25.41 -18.86
C GLY A 575 -28.44 -26.69 -18.79
N SER A 576 -27.11 -26.58 -18.82
CA SER A 576 -26.19 -27.70 -18.60
C SER A 576 -26.30 -28.20 -17.14
N PRO A 577 -26.07 -29.49 -16.87
CA PRO A 577 -25.88 -29.95 -15.50
C PRO A 577 -24.59 -29.39 -14.91
N GLY A 578 -24.49 -29.34 -13.59
CA GLY A 578 -23.27 -28.97 -12.89
C GLY A 578 -23.42 -29.20 -11.40
N SER A 579 -22.29 -29.23 -10.69
CA SER A 579 -22.30 -29.36 -9.24
C SER A 579 -21.22 -28.51 -8.61
N ALA A 580 -21.40 -28.16 -7.34
CA ALA A 580 -20.42 -27.40 -6.58
C ALA A 580 -20.30 -27.93 -5.15
N GLN A 581 -19.10 -27.84 -4.57
CA GLN A 581 -18.83 -28.22 -3.19
C GLN A 581 -17.93 -27.18 -2.50
N LEU A 582 -18.25 -26.89 -1.25
CA LEU A 582 -17.46 -26.04 -0.38
C LEU A 582 -16.63 -26.92 0.58
N ILE A 583 -15.31 -26.74 0.60
CA ILE A 583 -14.38 -27.49 1.45
C ILE A 583 -13.50 -26.48 2.19
N VAL A 584 -13.73 -26.27 3.49
CA VAL A 584 -13.05 -25.21 4.26
C VAL A 584 -12.16 -25.78 5.34
N CYS A 585 -11.11 -25.03 5.70
CA CYS A 585 -10.27 -25.33 6.86
C CYS A 585 -10.70 -24.48 8.06
N SER A 586 -10.87 -25.12 9.22
CA SER A 586 -11.29 -24.44 10.45
C SER A 586 -10.25 -23.42 10.92
N SER A 587 -8.95 -23.70 10.78
CA SER A 587 -7.90 -22.78 11.18
C SER A 587 -7.93 -21.44 10.41
N HIS A 588 -8.57 -21.43 9.24
CA HIS A 588 -8.70 -20.23 8.40
C HIS A 588 -9.96 -19.42 8.71
N LEU A 589 -10.87 -19.95 9.54
CA LEU A 589 -12.06 -19.23 9.96
C LEU A 589 -11.72 -18.17 11.02
N SER A 590 -12.57 -17.16 11.17
CA SER A 590 -12.42 -16.18 12.25
C SER A 590 -12.51 -16.86 13.63
N LYS A 591 -11.83 -16.31 14.65
CA LYS A 591 -11.85 -16.88 16.03
C LYS A 591 -13.26 -17.23 16.54
N PRO A 592 -14.30 -16.38 16.35
CA PRO A 592 -15.66 -16.75 16.74
C PRO A 592 -16.18 -18.00 16.03
N LEU A 593 -15.87 -18.16 14.74
CA LEU A 593 -16.25 -19.33 13.95
C LEU A 593 -15.41 -20.58 14.29
N GLN A 594 -14.15 -20.40 14.69
CA GLN A 594 -13.31 -21.51 15.16
C GLN A 594 -13.86 -22.15 16.43
N LEU A 595 -14.46 -21.38 17.34
CA LEU A 595 -15.09 -21.95 18.54
C LEU A 595 -16.31 -22.82 18.22
N LEU A 596 -16.82 -22.75 16.99
CA LEU A 596 -17.97 -23.50 16.49
C LEU A 596 -17.57 -24.72 15.65
N ILE A 597 -16.36 -25.26 15.82
CA ILE A 597 -15.82 -26.44 15.10
C ILE A 597 -16.76 -27.65 15.03
N LEU A 598 -17.71 -27.79 15.97
CA LEU A 598 -18.69 -28.89 16.02
C LEU A 598 -19.97 -28.62 15.20
N THR A 599 -20.12 -27.43 14.60
CA THR A 599 -21.31 -27.05 13.83
C THR A 599 -21.24 -27.50 12.37
N ASN A 600 -22.40 -27.61 11.73
CA ASN A 600 -22.48 -27.94 10.31
C ASN A 600 -22.21 -26.69 9.44
N MET A 601 -21.95 -26.89 8.15
CA MET A 601 -21.68 -25.81 7.19
C MET A 601 -22.81 -24.76 7.09
N MET A 602 -24.05 -25.13 7.40
CA MET A 602 -25.20 -24.22 7.32
C MET A 602 -25.11 -23.10 8.36
N VAL A 603 -24.80 -23.46 9.62
CA VAL A 603 -24.62 -22.48 10.71
C VAL A 603 -23.46 -21.52 10.41
N VAL A 604 -22.37 -22.02 9.85
CA VAL A 604 -21.22 -21.19 9.45
C VAL A 604 -21.62 -20.14 8.41
N LYS A 605 -22.46 -20.50 7.43
CA LYS A 605 -22.97 -19.56 6.42
C LYS A 605 -23.93 -18.53 7.01
N GLU A 606 -24.82 -18.93 7.92
CA GLU A 606 -25.76 -18.01 8.58
C GLU A 606 -25.05 -16.94 9.43
N ILE A 607 -24.01 -17.34 10.18
CA ILE A 607 -23.20 -16.42 10.98
C ILE A 607 -22.40 -15.47 10.08
N ARG A 608 -21.81 -15.99 8.99
CA ARG A 608 -21.16 -15.15 7.97
C ARG A 608 -22.13 -14.10 7.45
N ASP A 609 -23.32 -14.50 7.02
CA ASP A 609 -24.30 -13.61 6.39
C ASP A 609 -24.79 -12.54 7.37
N SER A 610 -24.98 -12.91 8.64
CA SER A 610 -25.31 -11.95 9.72
C SER A 610 -24.18 -10.94 9.95
N SER A 611 -22.93 -11.41 9.98
CA SER A 611 -21.76 -10.53 10.13
C SER A 611 -21.60 -9.55 8.95
N VAL A 612 -21.89 -9.99 7.72
CA VAL A 612 -21.89 -9.10 6.55
C VAL A 612 -22.96 -8.02 6.68
N ALA A 613 -24.17 -8.36 7.15
CA ALA A 613 -25.23 -7.37 7.35
C ALA A 613 -24.82 -6.29 8.37
N GLU A 614 -24.18 -6.68 9.48
CA GLU A 614 -23.63 -5.74 10.47
C GLU A 614 -22.54 -4.85 9.89
N GLN A 615 -21.60 -5.42 9.12
CA GLN A 615 -20.54 -4.67 8.44
C GLN A 615 -21.10 -3.64 7.46
N LEU A 616 -22.14 -4.01 6.69
CA LEU A 616 -22.78 -3.10 5.76
C LEU A 616 -23.52 -1.96 6.47
N SER A 617 -24.16 -2.23 7.62
CA SER A 617 -24.78 -1.17 8.43
C SER A 617 -23.72 -0.19 8.94
N SER A 618 -22.62 -0.72 9.51
CA SER A 618 -21.49 0.08 9.96
C SER A 618 -20.88 0.92 8.84
N TYR A 619 -20.72 0.35 7.64
CA TYR A 619 -20.23 1.06 6.46
C TYR A 619 -21.11 2.27 6.11
N VAL A 620 -22.44 2.10 6.10
CA VAL A 620 -23.39 3.18 5.80
C VAL A 620 -23.39 4.26 6.88
N GLU A 621 -23.26 3.88 8.15
CA GLU A 621 -23.33 4.79 9.30
C GLU A 621 -22.02 5.54 9.57
N SER A 622 -20.87 4.93 9.29
CA SER A 622 -19.54 5.43 9.68
C SER A 622 -18.67 5.83 8.50
N ASP A 623 -18.51 4.95 7.51
CA ASP A 623 -17.52 5.15 6.44
C ASP A 623 -18.04 6.01 5.30
N LEU A 624 -19.30 5.79 4.90
CA LEU A 624 -19.93 6.58 3.84
C LEU A 624 -19.99 8.09 4.16
N PRO A 625 -20.36 8.53 5.39
CA PRO A 625 -20.27 9.95 5.76
C PRO A 625 -18.85 10.50 5.69
N LYS A 626 -17.83 9.72 6.06
CA LYS A 626 -16.42 10.15 5.95
C LYS A 626 -16.02 10.35 4.49
N ILE A 627 -16.40 9.43 3.60
CA ILE A 627 -16.15 9.55 2.15
C ILE A 627 -16.82 10.83 1.62
N LYS A 628 -18.11 11.04 1.92
CA LYS A 628 -18.85 12.24 1.49
C LYS A 628 -18.24 13.53 2.01
N LYS A 629 -17.87 13.58 3.31
CA LYS A 629 -17.20 14.74 3.91
C LYS A 629 -15.85 15.02 3.23
N LYS A 630 -15.07 13.97 2.93
CA LYS A 630 -13.84 14.10 2.15
C LYS A 630 -14.18 14.77 0.81
N GLU A 631 -15.13 14.25 0.05
CA GLU A 631 -15.46 14.78 -1.27
C GLU A 631 -15.94 16.23 -1.23
N GLU A 632 -16.75 16.58 -0.24
CA GLU A 632 -17.19 17.97 -0.01
C GLU A 632 -15.99 18.92 0.18
N LEU A 633 -15.03 18.55 1.03
CA LEU A 633 -13.80 19.33 1.22
C LEU A 633 -13.00 19.46 -0.07
N PHE A 634 -12.99 18.41 -0.90
CA PHE A 634 -12.31 18.46 -2.20
C PHE A 634 -13.00 19.39 -3.19
N TYR A 635 -14.34 19.48 -3.20
CA TYR A 635 -15.03 20.48 -4.02
C TYR A 635 -14.68 21.91 -3.59
N GLN A 636 -14.62 22.18 -2.29
CA GLN A 636 -14.19 23.49 -1.78
C GLN A 636 -12.75 23.82 -2.19
N TYR A 637 -11.88 22.80 -2.21
CA TYR A 637 -10.53 22.92 -2.74
C TYR A 637 -10.53 23.25 -4.25
N LEU A 638 -11.34 22.55 -5.05
CA LEU A 638 -11.47 22.81 -6.50
C LEU A 638 -11.98 24.23 -6.77
N GLU A 639 -12.92 24.74 -5.97
CA GLU A 639 -13.39 26.13 -6.06
C GLU A 639 -12.25 27.13 -5.78
N THR A 640 -11.42 26.87 -4.77
CA THR A 640 -10.23 27.69 -4.50
C THR A 640 -9.25 27.66 -5.67
N LEU A 641 -9.03 26.47 -6.23
CA LEU A 641 -8.19 26.31 -7.41
C LEU A 641 -8.76 27.12 -8.60
N ASP A 642 -10.08 27.12 -8.82
CA ASP A 642 -10.74 27.95 -9.83
C ASP A 642 -10.51 29.45 -9.60
N LEU A 643 -10.54 29.92 -8.35
CA LEU A 643 -10.22 31.30 -8.00
C LEU A 643 -8.75 31.64 -8.29
N LEU A 644 -7.81 30.72 -8.04
CA LEU A 644 -6.40 30.91 -8.37
C LEU A 644 -6.20 31.06 -9.89
N TYR A 645 -6.85 30.23 -10.70
CA TYR A 645 -6.79 30.32 -12.15
C TYR A 645 -7.45 31.58 -12.72
N LYS A 646 -8.44 32.17 -12.03
CA LYS A 646 -9.09 33.44 -12.42
C LYS A 646 -8.32 34.69 -11.98
N SER A 647 -7.61 34.63 -10.85
CA SER A 647 -6.96 35.81 -10.24
C SER A 647 -5.61 36.15 -10.88
N ASN A 648 -4.85 35.15 -11.32
CA ASN A 648 -3.63 35.34 -12.10
C ASN A 648 -3.96 35.12 -13.58
N ASN A 649 -3.48 35.97 -14.49
CA ASN A 649 -3.46 35.67 -15.92
C ASN A 649 -2.58 34.42 -16.16
N LYS A 650 -3.17 33.24 -15.95
CA LYS A 650 -2.54 31.91 -15.81
C LYS A 650 -1.56 31.82 -14.61
N PRO A 651 -1.90 31.11 -13.51
CA PRO A 651 -0.98 30.90 -12.39
C PRO A 651 0.27 30.15 -12.86
N SER A 652 1.41 30.34 -12.17
CA SER A 652 2.59 29.54 -12.46
C SER A 652 2.39 28.08 -12.06
N GLU A 653 3.15 27.17 -12.68
CA GLU A 653 3.10 25.75 -12.33
C GLU A 653 3.50 25.53 -10.87
N SER A 654 4.50 26.27 -10.39
CA SER A 654 4.89 26.24 -8.98
C SER A 654 3.82 26.78 -8.01
N ASP A 655 3.00 27.77 -8.41
CA ASP A 655 1.90 28.28 -7.57
C ASP A 655 0.82 27.19 -7.39
N VAL A 656 0.46 26.50 -8.48
CA VAL A 656 -0.48 25.38 -8.44
C VAL A 656 0.09 24.21 -7.63
N SER A 657 1.37 23.86 -7.85
CA SER A 657 2.05 22.80 -7.10
C SER A 657 2.08 23.08 -5.60
N ALA A 658 2.38 24.32 -5.19
CA ALA A 658 2.43 24.69 -3.78
C ALA A 658 1.04 24.67 -3.13
N LEU A 659 -0.01 25.05 -3.85
CA LEU A 659 -1.38 24.92 -3.35
C LEU A 659 -1.79 23.45 -3.21
N ASN A 660 -1.47 22.60 -4.20
CA ASN A 660 -1.71 21.15 -4.15
C ASN A 660 -0.99 20.52 -2.95
N GLU A 661 0.27 20.89 -2.73
CA GLU A 661 1.08 20.38 -1.63
C GLU A 661 0.52 20.83 -0.27
N PHE A 662 0.18 22.11 -0.11
CA PHE A 662 -0.45 22.61 1.11
C PHE A 662 -1.72 21.83 1.46
N TRP A 663 -2.58 21.61 0.47
CA TRP A 663 -3.79 20.82 0.61
C TRP A 663 -3.51 19.36 0.96
N GLY A 664 -2.56 18.71 0.26
CA GLY A 664 -2.15 17.34 0.56
C GLY A 664 -1.59 17.17 1.97
N MET A 665 -0.74 18.11 2.42
CA MET A 665 -0.17 18.10 3.76
C MET A 665 -1.25 18.33 4.82
N TRP A 666 -2.21 19.23 4.57
CA TRP A 666 -3.36 19.43 5.45
C TRP A 666 -4.22 18.17 5.56
N LEU A 667 -4.49 17.48 4.45
CA LEU A 667 -5.23 16.20 4.44
C LEU A 667 -4.52 15.13 5.27
N LEU A 668 -3.19 15.08 5.24
CA LEU A 668 -2.41 14.10 6.00
C LEU A 668 -2.37 14.41 7.50
N THR A 669 -2.41 15.68 7.90
CA THR A 669 -2.13 16.11 9.28
C THR A 669 -3.36 16.54 10.07
N LYS A 670 -4.40 17.08 9.42
CA LYS A 670 -5.47 17.87 10.07
C LYS A 670 -6.90 17.50 9.65
N LEU A 671 -7.11 16.39 8.92
CA LEU A 671 -8.44 15.97 8.45
C LEU A 671 -9.52 15.87 9.56
N ASN A 672 -9.11 15.58 10.80
CA ASN A 672 -10.01 15.43 11.94
C ASN A 672 -10.33 16.74 12.67
N MET A 673 -9.78 17.88 12.24
CA MET A 673 -10.01 19.18 12.88
C MET A 673 -11.33 19.80 12.40
N GLU A 674 -12.11 20.40 13.30
CA GLU A 674 -13.39 21.07 13.01
C GLU A 674 -13.24 22.45 12.35
N GLN A 675 -12.01 22.87 12.03
CA GLN A 675 -11.78 24.20 11.46
C GLN A 675 -12.33 24.31 10.03
N PRO A 676 -13.01 25.42 9.67
CA PRO A 676 -13.49 25.65 8.32
C PRO A 676 -12.30 25.79 7.36
N ILE A 677 -12.18 24.86 6.42
CA ILE A 677 -11.05 24.80 5.50
C ILE A 677 -11.01 25.98 4.52
N THR A 678 -12.16 26.59 4.23
CA THR A 678 -12.29 27.72 3.31
C THR A 678 -11.41 28.90 3.72
N GLU A 679 -11.31 29.19 5.02
CA GLU A 679 -10.43 30.25 5.54
C GLU A 679 -8.96 29.89 5.36
N LEU A 680 -8.57 28.64 5.67
CA LEU A 680 -7.20 28.15 5.50
C LEU A 680 -6.76 28.19 4.03
N LEU A 681 -7.63 27.76 3.12
CA LEU A 681 -7.40 27.79 1.67
C LEU A 681 -7.35 29.23 1.15
N GLY A 682 -8.21 30.12 1.66
CA GLY A 682 -8.16 31.55 1.35
C GLY A 682 -6.83 32.19 1.77
N ASN A 683 -6.35 31.89 2.97
CA ASN A 683 -5.06 32.36 3.48
C ASN A 683 -3.89 31.80 2.66
N ALA A 684 -3.93 30.51 2.29
CA ALA A 684 -2.94 29.90 1.42
C ALA A 684 -2.90 30.59 0.04
N MET A 685 -4.07 30.87 -0.54
CA MET A 685 -4.17 31.58 -1.81
C MET A 685 -3.63 33.02 -1.71
N GLN A 686 -3.91 33.75 -0.64
CA GLN A 686 -3.37 35.10 -0.42
C GLN A 686 -1.84 35.09 -0.34
N LYS A 687 -1.25 34.12 0.35
CA LYS A 687 0.22 33.94 0.38
C LYS A 687 0.80 33.71 -1.02
N LEU A 688 0.17 32.85 -1.83
CA LEU A 688 0.61 32.61 -3.21
C LEU A 688 0.50 33.85 -4.11
N ILE A 689 -0.53 34.67 -3.93
CA ILE A 689 -0.66 35.97 -4.61
C ILE A 689 0.51 36.89 -4.22
N GLN A 690 0.93 36.86 -2.95
CA GLN A 690 2.08 37.60 -2.42
C GLN A 690 3.44 36.94 -2.73
N LYS A 691 3.46 35.85 -3.50
CA LYS A 691 4.67 35.06 -3.82
C LYS A 691 5.37 34.48 -2.59
N GLU A 692 4.55 33.99 -1.68
CA GLU A 692 4.96 33.29 -0.47
C GLU A 692 4.43 31.85 -0.45
N SER A 693 5.24 30.95 0.09
CA SER A 693 4.87 29.54 0.27
C SER A 693 3.80 29.42 1.36
N PRO A 694 2.65 28.76 1.10
CA PRO A 694 1.62 28.53 2.10
C PRO A 694 2.10 27.75 3.33
N PHE A 695 3.06 26.84 3.12
CA PHE A 695 3.56 25.87 4.09
C PHE A 695 5.04 26.05 4.45
N SER A 696 5.62 27.20 4.10
CA SER A 696 7.06 27.48 4.31
C SER A 696 8.01 26.44 3.67
N ASN A 697 7.55 25.75 2.62
CA ASN A 697 8.38 24.83 1.85
C ASN A 697 9.34 25.61 0.93
N PHE A 698 10.64 25.40 1.10
CA PHE A 698 11.70 26.05 0.31
C PHE A 698 11.72 25.62 -1.18
N HIS A 699 11.17 24.44 -1.51
CA HIS A 699 11.07 23.96 -2.89
C HIS A 699 10.19 24.86 -3.74
N TYR A 700 9.15 25.49 -3.17
CA TYR A 700 8.31 26.48 -3.87
C TYR A 700 9.16 27.62 -4.42
N TYR A 701 9.98 28.25 -3.57
CA TYR A 701 10.81 29.38 -3.96
C TYR A 701 11.90 28.98 -4.95
N THR A 702 12.43 27.76 -4.82
CA THR A 702 13.42 27.22 -5.76
C THR A 702 12.82 26.98 -7.14
N ALA A 703 11.61 26.42 -7.21
CA ALA A 703 10.89 26.21 -8.47
C ALA A 703 10.47 27.53 -9.10
N TYR A 704 9.80 28.42 -8.35
CA TYR A 704 9.37 29.73 -8.83
C TYR A 704 10.56 30.60 -9.30
N GLY A 705 11.67 30.59 -8.55
CA GLY A 705 12.91 31.25 -8.95
C GLY A 705 13.49 30.69 -10.25
N SER A 706 13.41 29.38 -10.48
CA SER A 706 13.87 28.75 -11.72
C SER A 706 13.02 29.14 -12.92
N GLU A 707 11.68 29.20 -12.77
CA GLU A 707 10.79 29.71 -13.83
C GLU A 707 11.08 31.18 -14.20
N LEU A 708 11.35 32.03 -13.20
CA LEU A 708 11.71 33.43 -13.42
C LEU A 708 13.06 33.56 -14.13
N LYS A 709 14.04 32.72 -13.76
CA LYS A 709 15.35 32.64 -14.40
C LYS A 709 15.21 32.29 -15.89
N GLU A 710 14.38 31.31 -16.23
CA GLU A 710 14.08 30.93 -17.63
C GLU A 710 13.43 32.07 -18.42
N LYS A 711 12.56 32.85 -17.76
CA LYS A 711 11.97 34.09 -18.30
C LYS A 711 12.93 35.28 -18.32
N LYS A 712 14.22 35.08 -18.00
CA LYS A 712 15.29 36.10 -17.92
C LYS A 712 15.04 37.21 -16.89
N LYS A 713 14.16 36.99 -15.91
CA LYS A 713 13.89 37.91 -14.79
C LYS A 713 14.86 37.64 -13.64
N LEU A 714 16.14 37.98 -13.86
CA LEU A 714 17.23 37.54 -12.99
C LEU A 714 17.14 38.12 -11.56
N SER A 715 16.80 39.41 -11.40
CA SER A 715 16.67 40.03 -10.08
C SER A 715 15.57 39.40 -9.22
N GLU A 716 14.40 39.18 -9.81
CA GLU A 716 13.28 38.48 -9.17
C GLU A 716 13.69 37.03 -8.81
N SER A 717 14.41 36.34 -9.70
CA SER A 717 14.89 34.97 -9.44
C SER A 717 15.87 34.90 -8.25
N ILE A 718 16.81 35.85 -8.13
CA ILE A 718 17.77 35.95 -7.03
C ILE A 718 17.04 36.15 -5.70
N SER A 719 16.00 36.99 -5.68
CA SER A 719 15.16 37.20 -4.50
C SER A 719 14.51 35.89 -4.04
N MET A 720 13.98 35.10 -4.98
CA MET A 720 13.33 33.82 -4.68
C MET A 720 14.32 32.77 -4.18
N PHE A 721 15.49 32.62 -4.82
CA PHE A 721 16.51 31.71 -4.31
C PHE A 721 17.01 32.12 -2.91
N THR A 722 17.11 33.42 -2.65
CA THR A 722 17.46 33.92 -1.30
C THR A 722 16.40 33.57 -0.27
N ARG A 723 15.11 33.66 -0.61
CA ARG A 723 14.02 33.18 0.27
C ARG A 723 14.14 31.69 0.56
N ALA A 724 14.42 30.87 -0.46
CA ALA A 724 14.62 29.43 -0.28
C ALA A 724 15.77 29.12 0.70
N ILE A 725 16.91 29.80 0.52
CA ILE A 725 18.12 29.66 1.36
C ILE A 725 17.84 30.08 2.80
N ASN A 726 17.12 31.20 3.00
CA ASN A 726 16.81 31.70 4.34
C ASN A 726 15.83 30.79 5.09
N GLN A 727 14.99 30.03 4.38
CA GLN A 727 14.09 29.07 5.00
C GLN A 727 14.83 27.82 5.48
N ASP A 728 15.65 27.24 4.63
CA ASP A 728 16.44 26.06 4.99
C ASP A 728 17.77 26.00 4.24
N PRO A 729 18.86 26.53 4.83
CA PRO A 729 20.16 26.55 4.19
C PRO A 729 20.77 25.14 4.06
N CYS A 730 20.33 24.16 4.84
CA CYS A 730 20.87 22.79 4.81
C CYS A 730 20.51 22.11 3.49
N TRP A 731 19.29 22.32 2.99
CA TRP A 731 18.76 21.63 1.80
C TRP A 731 18.74 22.46 0.51
N ALA A 732 19.19 23.71 0.58
CA ALA A 732 19.11 24.71 -0.49
C ALA A 732 20.19 24.60 -1.60
N ALA A 733 20.76 23.41 -1.86
CA ALA A 733 21.83 23.21 -2.85
C ALA A 733 21.51 23.83 -4.23
N VAL A 734 20.31 23.57 -4.73
CA VAL A 734 19.85 24.06 -6.04
C VAL A 734 19.62 25.57 -6.02
N ALA A 735 19.12 26.11 -4.91
CA ALA A 735 18.90 27.55 -4.75
C ALA A 735 20.23 28.31 -4.70
N TYR A 736 21.21 27.84 -3.93
CA TYR A 736 22.57 28.40 -3.92
C TYR A 736 23.21 28.39 -5.31
N TYR A 737 23.18 27.24 -6.00
CA TYR A 737 23.75 27.12 -7.35
C TYR A 737 23.10 28.09 -8.34
N ASN A 738 21.76 28.14 -8.35
CA ASN A 738 21.03 29.01 -9.27
C ASN A 738 21.15 30.50 -8.91
N ARG A 739 21.27 30.84 -7.62
CA ARG A 739 21.55 32.21 -7.19
C ARG A 739 22.92 32.67 -7.67
N ALA A 740 23.96 31.86 -7.47
CA ALA A 740 25.30 32.14 -8.00
C ALA A 740 25.26 32.36 -9.52
N PHE A 741 24.59 31.48 -10.26
CA PHE A 741 24.42 31.61 -11.71
C PHE A 741 23.70 32.90 -12.11
N ALA A 742 22.56 33.21 -11.47
CA ALA A 742 21.76 34.38 -11.80
C ALA A 742 22.52 35.68 -11.49
N SER A 743 23.22 35.73 -10.36
CA SER A 743 24.08 36.86 -9.97
C SER A 743 25.17 37.10 -11.02
N LEU A 744 25.92 36.06 -11.40
CA LEU A 744 26.97 36.15 -12.43
C LEU A 744 26.42 36.58 -13.80
N THR A 745 25.21 36.15 -14.15
CA THR A 745 24.60 36.45 -15.46
C THR A 745 24.02 37.87 -15.50
N SER A 746 23.57 38.40 -14.37
CA SER A 746 22.98 39.74 -14.28
C SER A 746 23.98 40.88 -14.49
N GLN A 747 25.28 40.62 -14.33
CA GLN A 747 26.31 41.63 -14.52
C GLN A 747 26.76 41.75 -15.98
N ASN A 748 26.56 42.93 -16.57
CA ASN A 748 27.11 43.29 -17.88
C ASN A 748 28.59 43.70 -17.73
N ARG A 749 29.52 42.82 -18.08
CA ARG A 749 30.96 43.06 -18.41
C ARG A 749 31.86 43.84 -17.43
N ASN A 750 31.35 44.50 -16.39
CA ASN A 750 32.13 45.08 -15.31
C ASN A 750 32.05 44.15 -14.11
N GLN A 751 33.09 43.34 -13.92
CA GLN A 751 33.21 42.34 -12.86
C GLN A 751 33.27 43.05 -11.50
N ASP A 752 32.15 43.06 -10.78
CA ASP A 752 32.14 43.50 -9.39
C ASP A 752 32.82 42.43 -8.50
N PRO A 753 33.91 42.74 -7.79
CA PRO A 753 34.58 41.80 -6.88
C PRO A 753 33.65 41.23 -5.80
N GLU A 754 32.62 41.97 -5.39
CA GLU A 754 31.64 41.51 -4.41
C GLU A 754 30.74 40.42 -4.99
N CYS A 755 30.34 40.54 -6.27
CA CYS A 755 29.51 39.54 -6.94
C CYS A 755 30.24 38.20 -7.13
N LEU A 756 31.51 38.24 -7.52
CA LEU A 756 32.34 37.03 -7.63
C LEU A 756 32.53 36.35 -6.27
N SER A 757 32.68 37.14 -5.20
CA SER A 757 32.82 36.63 -3.84
C SER A 757 31.53 35.98 -3.35
N GLN A 758 30.38 36.62 -3.59
CA GLN A 758 29.07 36.05 -3.26
C GLN A 758 28.77 34.77 -4.04
N ALA A 759 29.08 34.72 -5.34
CA ALA A 759 28.89 33.51 -6.15
C ALA A 759 29.76 32.36 -5.66
N LEU A 760 30.99 32.64 -5.21
CA LEU A 760 31.90 31.65 -4.65
C LEU A 760 31.38 31.11 -3.31
N GLU A 761 30.90 31.98 -2.43
CA GLU A 761 30.27 31.59 -1.16
C GLU A 761 29.02 30.73 -1.40
N ASP A 762 28.15 31.13 -2.33
CA ASP A 762 26.97 30.35 -2.72
C ASP A 762 27.36 28.95 -3.22
N LEU A 763 28.35 28.83 -4.11
CA LEU A 763 28.80 27.54 -4.60
C LEU A 763 29.43 26.67 -3.50
N GLN A 764 30.16 27.26 -2.55
CA GLN A 764 30.68 26.53 -1.39
C GLN A 764 29.55 26.02 -0.48
N ASN A 765 28.53 26.82 -0.24
CA ASN A 765 27.37 26.40 0.54
C ASN A 765 26.52 25.35 -0.22
N ALA A 766 26.42 25.45 -1.55
CA ALA A 766 25.80 24.41 -2.37
C ALA A 766 26.51 23.06 -2.21
N LEU A 767 27.86 23.04 -2.12
CA LEU A 767 28.61 21.81 -1.86
C LEU A 767 28.29 21.22 -0.48
N LYS A 768 28.20 22.05 0.58
CA LYS A 768 27.82 21.61 1.93
C LYS A 768 26.41 21.00 1.95
N SER A 769 25.45 21.64 1.27
CA SER A 769 24.10 21.07 1.14
C SER A 769 24.12 19.73 0.40
N LEU A 770 24.93 19.59 -0.65
CA LEU A 770 25.07 18.32 -1.38
C LEU A 770 25.78 17.23 -0.56
N ASP A 771 26.68 17.59 0.36
CA ASP A 771 27.25 16.65 1.33
C ASP A 771 26.14 16.03 2.18
N LEU A 772 25.20 16.84 2.68
CA LEU A 772 24.05 16.34 3.45
C LEU A 772 23.17 15.39 2.63
N TYR A 773 22.82 15.73 1.37
CA TYR A 773 22.07 14.82 0.49
C TYR A 773 22.81 13.48 0.30
N CYS A 774 24.14 13.52 0.09
CA CYS A 774 24.95 12.31 -0.05
C CYS A 774 24.99 11.49 1.24
N GLU A 775 25.10 12.12 2.41
CA GLU A 775 25.08 11.44 3.71
C GLU A 775 23.72 10.79 3.97
N GLN A 776 22.61 11.49 3.73
CA GLN A 776 21.27 10.94 3.94
C GLN A 776 20.97 9.78 2.99
N LEU A 777 21.48 9.77 1.75
CA LEU A 777 21.43 8.59 0.89
C LEU A 777 22.21 7.39 1.44
N LYS A 778 23.37 7.63 2.07
CA LYS A 778 24.14 6.56 2.74
C LYS A 778 23.39 6.01 3.95
N VAL A 779 22.76 6.89 4.73
CA VAL A 779 21.90 6.51 5.86
C VAL A 779 20.74 5.63 5.38
N THR A 780 20.03 6.02 4.32
CA THR A 780 18.99 5.20 3.69
C THR A 780 19.52 3.83 3.27
N HIS A 781 20.68 3.77 2.59
CA HIS A 781 21.29 2.52 2.14
C HIS A 781 21.66 1.59 3.32
N LYS A 782 22.32 2.16 4.34
CA LYS A 782 22.77 1.44 5.55
C LYS A 782 21.60 0.81 6.28
N HIS A 783 20.57 1.60 6.61
CA HIS A 783 19.43 1.10 7.38
C HIS A 783 18.57 0.11 6.61
N ALA A 784 18.32 0.35 5.32
CA ALA A 784 17.56 -0.61 4.51
C ALA A 784 18.27 -1.98 4.43
N ARG A 785 19.61 -2.03 4.41
CA ARG A 785 20.39 -3.28 4.31
C ARG A 785 20.69 -3.98 5.63
N GLN A 786 20.45 -3.37 6.79
CA GLN A 786 20.95 -3.82 8.10
C GLN A 786 20.59 -5.28 8.42
N GLU A 787 19.47 -5.81 7.92
CA GLU A 787 19.01 -7.19 8.14
C GLU A 787 19.39 -8.17 7.00
N VAL A 788 19.60 -7.68 5.78
CA VAL A 788 19.78 -8.53 4.57
C VAL A 788 21.23 -9.04 4.42
N MET A 789 22.12 -8.64 5.32
CA MET A 789 23.53 -9.07 5.35
C MET A 789 23.71 -10.58 5.56
N GLU A 790 22.74 -11.30 6.15
CA GLU A 790 22.86 -12.77 6.36
C GLU A 790 22.50 -13.63 5.13
N LEU A 791 21.82 -13.09 4.11
CA LEU A 791 21.30 -13.88 2.98
C LEU A 791 21.80 -13.47 1.58
N LEU A 792 22.29 -12.23 1.40
CA LEU A 792 22.59 -11.67 0.06
C LEU A 792 23.93 -10.94 -0.06
N SER A 793 24.94 -11.35 0.72
CA SER A 793 26.24 -10.64 0.83
C SER A 793 27.07 -10.51 -0.47
N SER A 794 26.63 -11.06 -1.61
CA SER A 794 27.37 -11.01 -2.89
C SER A 794 26.63 -10.43 -4.10
N TYR A 795 25.35 -10.04 -4.01
CA TYR A 795 24.57 -9.61 -5.18
C TYR A 795 24.15 -8.13 -5.12
N ILE A 796 24.39 -7.41 -6.23
CA ILE A 796 23.89 -6.05 -6.45
C ILE A 796 22.38 -6.14 -6.74
N THR A 797 21.58 -5.51 -5.89
CA THR A 797 20.11 -5.50 -5.98
C THR A 797 19.61 -4.31 -6.80
N ARG A 798 18.30 -4.30 -7.12
CA ARG A 798 17.66 -3.15 -7.77
C ARG A 798 17.65 -1.91 -6.87
N PHE A 799 17.53 -2.11 -5.56
CA PHE A 799 17.70 -1.06 -4.57
C PHE A 799 19.09 -0.43 -4.64
N ASP A 800 20.16 -1.25 -4.68
CA ASP A 800 21.54 -0.76 -4.76
C ASP A 800 21.77 0.04 -6.04
N LEU A 801 21.32 -0.46 -7.19
CA LEU A 801 21.42 0.25 -8.46
C LEU A 801 20.68 1.59 -8.43
N HIS A 802 19.51 1.64 -7.79
CA HIS A 802 18.75 2.88 -7.66
C HIS A 802 19.49 3.93 -6.81
N LEU A 803 19.98 3.54 -5.63
CA LEU A 803 20.73 4.46 -4.77
C LEU A 803 22.07 4.88 -5.39
N GLN A 804 22.76 3.97 -6.09
CA GLN A 804 23.96 4.29 -6.86
C GLN A 804 23.68 5.30 -7.97
N ALA A 805 22.57 5.16 -8.69
CA ALA A 805 22.16 6.12 -9.71
C ALA A 805 21.91 7.52 -9.12
N ARG A 806 21.17 7.60 -7.99
CA ARG A 806 20.95 8.88 -7.28
C ARG A 806 22.27 9.49 -6.79
N ALA A 807 23.16 8.69 -6.20
CA ALA A 807 24.47 9.15 -5.75
C ALA A 807 25.32 9.67 -6.91
N THR A 808 25.29 9.00 -8.07
CA THR A 808 26.02 9.42 -9.27
C THR A 808 25.59 10.80 -9.76
N VAL A 809 24.28 11.09 -9.75
CA VAL A 809 23.75 12.43 -10.10
C VAL A 809 24.30 13.50 -9.15
N LEU A 810 24.28 13.24 -7.84
CA LEU A 810 24.82 14.19 -6.85
C LEU A 810 26.33 14.40 -6.99
N ILE A 811 27.10 13.32 -7.19
CA ILE A 811 28.56 13.40 -7.37
C ILE A 811 28.91 14.18 -8.65
N SER A 812 28.17 13.96 -9.73
CA SER A 812 28.33 14.73 -10.98
C SER A 812 28.06 16.22 -10.75
N LEU A 813 26.97 16.56 -10.06
CA LEU A 813 26.66 17.95 -9.72
C LEU A 813 27.75 18.59 -8.85
N LYS A 814 28.28 17.86 -7.86
CA LYS A 814 29.42 18.33 -7.05
C LYS A 814 30.65 18.58 -7.92
N SER A 815 30.98 17.67 -8.85
CA SER A 815 32.10 17.87 -9.77
C SER A 815 31.95 19.14 -10.61
N ASN A 816 30.74 19.39 -11.14
CA ASN A 816 30.43 20.59 -11.91
C ASN A 816 30.58 21.86 -11.07
N ILE A 817 30.15 21.84 -9.81
CA ILE A 817 30.29 22.98 -8.89
C ILE A 817 31.78 23.24 -8.57
N HIS A 818 32.58 22.20 -8.31
CA HIS A 818 34.02 22.37 -8.10
C HIS A 818 34.71 23.01 -9.33
N GLN A 819 34.34 22.58 -10.54
CA GLN A 819 34.86 23.20 -11.76
C GLN A 819 34.42 24.67 -11.91
N ALA A 820 33.18 25.00 -11.52
CA ALA A 820 32.70 26.38 -11.52
C ALA A 820 33.47 27.26 -10.53
N ILE A 821 33.71 26.77 -9.31
CA ILE A 821 34.53 27.46 -8.29
C ILE A 821 35.94 27.73 -8.85
N GLN A 822 36.61 26.73 -9.43
CA GLN A 822 37.94 26.91 -10.02
C GLN A 822 37.97 27.97 -11.13
N LYS A 823 36.93 28.06 -11.96
CA LYS A 823 36.83 29.07 -13.01
C LYS A 823 36.63 30.48 -12.43
N ILE A 824 35.78 30.61 -11.40
CA ILE A 824 35.54 31.88 -10.71
C ILE A 824 36.80 32.35 -9.98
N GLU A 825 37.53 31.45 -9.30
CA GLU A 825 38.79 31.76 -8.65
C GLU A 825 39.87 32.23 -9.63
N ARG A 826 39.93 31.62 -10.83
CA ARG A 826 40.80 32.10 -11.91
C ARG A 826 40.40 33.50 -12.38
N ALA A 827 39.10 33.72 -12.60
CA ALA A 827 38.56 35.01 -13.02
C ALA A 827 38.77 36.12 -11.96
N ARG A 828 38.86 35.79 -10.68
CA ARG A 828 39.18 36.74 -9.60
C ARG A 828 40.66 37.13 -9.55
N ARG A 829 41.55 36.29 -10.09
CA ARG A 829 43.00 36.52 -10.12
C ARG A 829 43.46 37.29 -11.36
N THR A 830 42.69 37.23 -12.43
CA THR A 830 42.88 37.99 -13.69
C THR A 830 42.13 39.30 -13.62
#